data_AF-A0A534WH25-F1
#
_entry.id   AF-A0A534WH25-F1
#
_cell.length_a   1.000
_cell.length_b   1.000
_cell.length_c   1.000
_cell.angle_alpha   90.00
_cell.angle_beta   90.00
_cell.angle_gamma   90.00
#
_symmetry.space_group_name_H-M   'P 1'
#
loop_
_entity.id
_entity.type
_entity.pdbx_description
1 polymer ?
#
loop_
_entity_poly.entity_id
_entity_poly.type
_entity_poly.pdbx_seq_one_letter_code
_entity_poly.pdbx_strand_id
1 'polypeptide(L)'
;MRAIGLGLALAATVLGCGSGTTIGSGSGNGSGGAPGGDGGTGSGGNVADGGTVVPVRHALKIRVTGSGDVQGGANDCRTTCQQQFEDGQTAHLVAVPDAKFYFDGWQGDCSGTGACDLGMTADRSVTASFSLAPPAPVQIHVSLTGEGQGKVTSSPPGVDCPNGPCDLTVPAGTIVILTGHPGSNATLSGWGGLCEADPCRFVASADATVYACFAVARYTLTVSVNGPGRVQSSPAGIDCPGRCSAAFEAHSLVMVHATPDAGNYFHDWGTACGDGYGPDCGAFMHGDYSMTATFSRTERLFKLVVYQSGYGSGRVQSDPPGLDCSTASATCSASFAWGTSVALSATAMPGSTFPGWGYYCPGTGPCSIKVIGDRFAVVTFDAPPPVGGPYTVRELPAVEQVQDLVPYAINSGGDIAGSVTIPHTGDQRTAHAFFYDATAGTSTRIGDDGTYDQAATGINDARQVSIITMGSDGERVYRWEAGALTLVVGTQYYMAGSSGIDAKGNVYGVNMVYPNPFHAYVWDGTLHDLSANVGVSTDVMPPDLTGRLYGTMKMGDGYHLIEYVGTGFRDYGVPFSGFTGGRIGGGVMVGATDPLFMALTAYVYDLPNGPFRVPLGIRAAQFSAANAKGDVVGALHDGASGPRHAILLQQDGLTDLTASLNDPSWNLVAATAINEQGQIAGCGYKDGHRAAFLLTPGH
;
A
#
# COMPACT_ATOMS: atom_id res chain seq x y z
N MET A 1 22.76 -23.34 -52.47
CA MET A 1 21.81 -23.05 -53.58
C MET A 1 20.67 -22.19 -53.02
N ARG A 2 19.93 -21.47 -53.90
CA ARG A 2 18.59 -20.85 -53.77
C ARG A 2 17.88 -20.83 -52.39
N ALA A 3 17.17 -19.76 -51.99
CA ALA A 3 17.02 -18.41 -52.56
C ALA A 3 16.39 -17.41 -51.56
N ILE A 4 16.56 -16.13 -51.89
CA ILE A 4 16.05 -14.87 -51.31
C ILE A 4 14.63 -14.92 -50.73
N GLY A 5 14.42 -14.19 -49.62
CA GLY A 5 13.12 -13.70 -49.15
C GLY A 5 13.26 -12.42 -48.31
N LEU A 6 13.35 -11.25 -48.95
CA LEU A 6 13.37 -9.96 -48.25
C LEU A 6 11.93 -9.51 -47.91
N GLY A 7 11.66 -9.23 -46.64
CA GLY A 7 10.51 -8.44 -46.21
C GLY A 7 10.98 -7.11 -45.64
N LEU A 8 10.71 -5.99 -46.32
CA LEU A 8 10.93 -4.67 -45.76
C LEU A 8 9.81 -4.34 -44.76
N ALA A 9 10.15 -4.21 -43.48
CA ALA A 9 9.32 -3.45 -42.56
C ALA A 9 9.56 -1.95 -42.81
N LEU A 10 8.48 -1.17 -42.93
CA LEU A 10 8.57 0.29 -43.08
C LEU A 10 9.07 0.90 -41.77
N ALA A 11 10.19 1.63 -41.81
CA ALA A 11 10.62 2.45 -40.69
C ALA A 11 9.69 3.66 -40.57
N ALA A 12 8.86 3.70 -39.53
CA ALA A 12 8.06 4.87 -39.21
C ALA A 12 8.98 5.98 -38.69
N THR A 13 9.15 7.05 -39.46
CA THR A 13 9.97 8.20 -39.08
C THR A 13 9.28 8.95 -37.94
N VAL A 14 9.84 8.85 -36.72
CA VAL A 14 9.39 9.64 -35.58
C VAL A 14 9.74 11.11 -35.84
N LEU A 15 8.72 11.92 -36.09
CA LEU A 15 8.84 13.38 -36.19
C LEU A 15 8.99 13.96 -34.78
N GLY A 16 10.21 14.38 -34.44
CA GLY A 16 10.49 15.11 -33.20
C GLY A 16 9.88 16.51 -33.20
N CYS A 17 9.52 17.02 -32.01
CA CYS A 17 8.97 18.36 -31.86
C CYS A 17 9.94 19.45 -32.32
N GLY A 18 9.45 20.39 -33.13
CA GLY A 18 10.19 21.56 -33.58
C GLY A 18 9.23 22.71 -33.93
N SER A 19 9.54 23.92 -33.45
CA SER A 19 8.70 25.10 -33.63
C SER A 19 8.73 25.64 -35.07
N GLY A 20 7.58 26.09 -35.61
CA GLY A 20 7.44 26.61 -36.97
C GLY A 20 6.62 27.90 -37.03
N THR A 21 7.07 28.89 -37.79
CA THR A 21 6.58 30.29 -37.73
C THR A 21 5.43 30.64 -38.67
N THR A 22 4.70 31.71 -38.33
CA THR A 22 3.51 32.26 -39.01
C THR A 22 3.80 33.05 -40.30
N ILE A 23 3.01 32.78 -41.34
CA ILE A 23 2.70 33.63 -42.52
C ILE A 23 1.26 33.24 -42.92
N GLY A 24 0.34 34.08 -43.43
CA GLY A 24 0.34 35.50 -43.77
C GLY A 24 -0.78 35.75 -44.81
N SER A 25 -1.53 36.85 -44.71
CA SER A 25 -2.79 37.03 -45.46
C SER A 25 -2.61 37.43 -46.94
N GLY A 26 -3.54 36.98 -47.80
CA GLY A 26 -3.64 37.43 -49.20
C GLY A 26 -5.10 37.51 -49.66
N SER A 27 -5.46 38.60 -50.35
CA SER A 27 -6.80 38.85 -50.92
C SER A 27 -6.69 38.95 -52.46
N GLY A 28 -7.73 38.55 -53.19
CA GLY A 28 -7.73 38.55 -54.66
C GLY A 28 -9.12 38.76 -55.25
N ASN A 29 -9.28 39.84 -56.02
CA ASN A 29 -10.45 40.09 -56.87
C ASN A 29 -10.32 39.34 -58.21
N GLY A 30 -11.46 38.97 -58.80
CA GLY A 30 -11.57 38.52 -60.19
C GLY A 30 -12.82 39.13 -60.84
N SER A 31 -12.73 39.56 -62.10
CA SER A 31 -13.81 40.34 -62.75
C SER A 31 -13.89 40.11 -64.26
N GLY A 32 -15.11 40.17 -64.82
CA GLY A 32 -15.42 40.10 -66.26
C GLY A 32 -16.28 38.88 -66.63
N GLY A 33 -17.26 38.97 -67.53
CA GLY A 33 -17.73 40.15 -68.29
C GLY A 33 -19.02 39.90 -69.08
N ALA A 34 -19.48 40.90 -69.84
CA ALA A 34 -20.61 40.87 -70.79
C ALA A 34 -20.05 41.05 -72.25
N PRO A 35 -20.82 41.20 -73.37
CA PRO A 35 -22.11 41.91 -73.54
C PRO A 35 -23.12 41.32 -74.58
N GLY A 36 -24.20 42.08 -74.87
CA GLY A 36 -25.20 41.86 -75.94
C GLY A 36 -26.58 41.42 -75.40
N GLY A 37 -27.74 41.85 -75.90
CA GLY A 37 -28.06 42.78 -76.99
C GLY A 37 -28.39 42.08 -78.32
N ASP A 38 -29.54 42.28 -78.99
CA ASP A 38 -30.76 43.06 -78.67
C ASP A 38 -32.01 42.17 -78.97
N GLY A 39 -33.23 42.56 -79.40
CA GLY A 39 -33.86 43.83 -79.79
C GLY A 39 -35.00 43.62 -80.81
N GLY A 40 -36.28 43.88 -80.48
CA GLY A 40 -37.37 43.73 -81.46
C GLY A 40 -38.80 43.88 -80.93
N THR A 41 -39.72 44.38 -81.76
CA THR A 41 -41.11 44.75 -81.41
C THR A 41 -42.16 44.04 -82.26
N GLY A 42 -43.34 43.72 -81.71
CA GLY A 42 -44.45 43.13 -82.46
C GLY A 42 -45.84 43.32 -81.84
N SER A 43 -46.59 44.29 -82.38
CA SER A 43 -48.04 44.52 -82.24
C SER A 43 -48.86 43.22 -82.09
N GLY A 44 -49.77 43.05 -81.13
CA GLY A 44 -51.06 43.74 -80.97
C GLY A 44 -52.17 42.66 -80.91
N GLY A 45 -53.37 42.85 -80.38
CA GLY A 45 -54.03 44.06 -79.90
C GLY A 45 -55.50 44.04 -80.32
N ASN A 46 -56.42 43.72 -79.40
CA ASN A 46 -57.87 43.96 -79.56
C ASN A 46 -58.55 43.94 -78.19
N VAL A 47 -59.45 44.90 -77.95
CA VAL A 47 -60.23 45.05 -76.71
C VAL A 47 -61.67 44.62 -76.97
N ALA A 48 -62.30 43.96 -76.00
CA ALA A 48 -63.75 43.84 -75.90
C ALA A 48 -64.18 44.36 -74.52
N ASP A 49 -65.07 45.34 -74.51
CA ASP A 49 -65.64 45.96 -73.31
C ASP A 49 -66.89 45.18 -72.83
N GLY A 50 -67.23 45.22 -71.54
CA GLY A 50 -68.22 44.29 -70.99
C GLY A 50 -68.58 44.36 -69.50
N GLY A 51 -68.76 45.57 -68.92
CA GLY A 51 -69.58 45.74 -67.71
C GLY A 51 -68.88 45.56 -66.35
N THR A 52 -68.84 46.63 -65.56
CA THR A 52 -68.17 46.67 -64.26
C THR A 52 -69.01 46.06 -63.14
N VAL A 53 -68.84 44.75 -62.89
CA VAL A 53 -69.06 44.22 -61.53
C VAL A 53 -67.98 44.81 -60.63
N VAL A 54 -68.34 45.31 -59.45
CA VAL A 54 -67.36 45.65 -58.42
C VAL A 54 -67.10 44.39 -57.59
N PRO A 55 -65.93 43.73 -57.72
CA PRO A 55 -65.65 42.52 -56.95
C PRO A 55 -65.50 42.88 -55.48
N VAL A 56 -66.12 42.08 -54.60
CA VAL A 56 -65.82 42.10 -53.16
C VAL A 56 -64.37 41.65 -53.00
N ARG A 57 -63.59 42.38 -52.20
CA ARG A 57 -62.18 42.10 -51.96
C ARG A 57 -61.86 42.10 -50.47
N HIS A 58 -60.99 41.17 -50.09
CA HIS A 58 -60.55 40.96 -48.72
C HIS A 58 -59.04 41.16 -48.59
N ALA A 59 -58.64 41.74 -47.45
CA ALA A 59 -57.26 41.99 -47.12
C ALA A 59 -56.56 40.75 -46.55
N LEU A 60 -55.43 40.37 -47.13
CA LEU A 60 -54.49 39.45 -46.50
C LEU A 60 -53.31 40.25 -45.93
N LYS A 61 -53.15 40.24 -44.61
CA LYS A 61 -52.03 40.89 -43.92
C LYS A 61 -50.93 39.88 -43.59
N ILE A 62 -49.78 40.04 -44.22
CA ILE A 62 -48.60 39.18 -44.04
C ILE A 62 -47.61 39.90 -43.12
N ARG A 63 -47.10 39.20 -42.10
CA ARG A 63 -45.99 39.64 -41.25
C ARG A 63 -44.85 38.63 -41.34
N VAL A 64 -43.62 39.13 -41.39
CA VAL A 64 -42.38 38.38 -41.26
C VAL A 64 -41.69 38.79 -39.96
N THR A 65 -41.15 37.81 -39.25
CA THR A 65 -40.27 38.00 -38.09
C THR A 65 -39.07 37.09 -38.22
N GLY A 66 -37.85 37.65 -38.14
CA GLY A 66 -36.61 36.98 -38.54
C GLY A 66 -36.10 37.48 -39.90
N SER A 67 -35.23 36.70 -40.56
CA SER A 67 -34.77 36.99 -41.92
C SER A 67 -35.26 35.93 -42.90
N GLY A 68 -36.10 36.35 -43.84
CA GLY A 68 -36.71 35.50 -44.86
C GLY A 68 -37.73 36.28 -45.67
N ASP A 69 -38.38 35.58 -46.58
CA ASP A 69 -39.35 36.10 -47.54
C ASP A 69 -40.64 35.28 -47.50
N VAL A 70 -41.75 35.92 -47.85
CA VAL A 70 -43.03 35.27 -48.12
C VAL A 70 -43.40 35.56 -49.56
N GLN A 71 -43.33 34.52 -50.38
CA GLN A 71 -43.62 34.54 -51.80
C GLN A 71 -45.02 33.97 -52.08
N GLY A 72 -45.58 34.32 -53.23
CA GLY A 72 -46.94 33.93 -53.62
C GLY A 72 -47.99 34.98 -53.22
N GLY A 73 -48.93 35.22 -54.12
CA GLY A 73 -49.75 36.44 -54.12
C GLY A 73 -49.22 37.47 -55.13
N ALA A 74 -49.47 38.76 -54.89
CA ALA A 74 -49.19 39.82 -55.86
C ALA A 74 -47.74 40.36 -55.87
N ASN A 75 -47.03 40.32 -54.72
CA ASN A 75 -45.63 40.70 -54.57
C ASN A 75 -45.01 39.96 -53.37
N ASP A 76 -43.70 39.71 -53.40
CA ASP A 76 -42.93 39.15 -52.29
C ASP A 76 -42.95 40.06 -51.04
N CYS A 77 -42.86 39.46 -49.84
CA CYS A 77 -42.98 40.17 -48.57
C CYS A 77 -41.93 39.76 -47.53
N ARG A 78 -41.06 40.72 -47.16
CA ARG A 78 -39.97 40.54 -46.19
C ARG A 78 -40.14 41.21 -44.83
N THR A 79 -41.25 41.95 -44.60
CA THR A 79 -41.48 42.68 -43.33
C THR A 79 -42.95 42.66 -42.90
N THR A 80 -43.76 43.66 -43.24
CA THR A 80 -45.21 43.62 -43.02
C THR A 80 -45.89 44.22 -44.24
N CYS A 81 -46.70 43.42 -44.92
CA CYS A 81 -47.32 43.74 -46.19
C CYS A 81 -48.82 43.45 -46.12
N GLN A 82 -49.58 44.08 -47.01
CA GLN A 82 -51.01 43.82 -47.16
C GLN A 82 -51.32 43.65 -48.65
N GLN A 83 -52.02 42.58 -48.98
CA GLN A 83 -52.50 42.27 -50.33
C GLN A 83 -54.04 42.25 -50.34
N GLN A 84 -54.64 42.31 -51.53
CA GLN A 84 -56.09 42.37 -51.73
C GLN A 84 -56.49 41.29 -52.74
N PHE A 85 -57.31 40.34 -52.31
CA PHE A 85 -57.80 39.21 -53.12
C PHE A 85 -59.31 39.35 -53.33
N GLU A 86 -59.82 38.80 -54.42
CA GLU A 86 -61.28 38.78 -54.68
C GLU A 86 -61.95 37.62 -53.91
N ASP A 87 -63.22 37.81 -53.55
CA ASP A 87 -63.97 36.85 -52.74
C ASP A 87 -63.94 35.42 -53.33
N GLY A 88 -63.46 34.47 -52.53
CA GLY A 88 -63.30 33.07 -52.91
C GLY A 88 -61.98 32.70 -53.61
N GLN A 89 -61.07 33.65 -53.88
CA GLN A 89 -59.73 33.34 -54.39
C GLN A 89 -58.86 32.67 -53.32
N THR A 90 -57.97 31.75 -53.71
CA THR A 90 -56.95 31.17 -52.80
C THR A 90 -55.64 31.93 -52.89
N ALA A 91 -55.14 32.42 -51.76
CA ALA A 91 -53.78 32.91 -51.61
C ALA A 91 -52.86 31.74 -51.24
N HIS A 92 -51.98 31.34 -52.16
CA HIS A 92 -50.93 30.35 -51.93
C HIS A 92 -49.65 31.06 -51.46
N LEU A 93 -49.19 30.76 -50.25
CA LEU A 93 -48.03 31.39 -49.62
C LEU A 93 -46.89 30.39 -49.39
N VAL A 94 -45.68 30.76 -49.79
CA VAL A 94 -44.44 29.97 -49.59
C VAL A 94 -43.44 30.82 -48.81
N ALA A 95 -42.95 30.28 -47.68
CA ALA A 95 -41.91 30.92 -46.89
C ALA A 95 -40.53 30.48 -47.38
N VAL A 96 -39.66 31.45 -47.70
CA VAL A 96 -38.30 31.22 -48.20
C VAL A 96 -37.31 31.86 -47.20
N PRO A 97 -36.58 31.07 -46.40
CA PRO A 97 -35.62 31.63 -45.45
C PRO A 97 -34.41 32.27 -46.14
N ASP A 98 -33.87 33.33 -45.54
CA ASP A 98 -32.58 33.89 -45.98
C ASP A 98 -31.41 32.97 -45.61
N ALA A 99 -30.25 33.18 -46.23
CA ALA A 99 -29.06 32.38 -45.96
C ALA A 99 -28.67 32.42 -44.46
N LYS A 100 -28.45 31.22 -43.88
CA LYS A 100 -28.23 30.96 -42.45
C LYS A 100 -29.48 31.07 -41.55
N PHE A 101 -30.67 31.28 -42.09
CA PHE A 101 -31.93 31.15 -41.35
C PHE A 101 -32.68 29.89 -41.79
N TYR A 102 -33.66 29.47 -40.98
CA TYR A 102 -34.65 28.46 -41.36
C TYR A 102 -36.05 28.96 -40.99
N PHE A 103 -37.08 28.37 -41.59
CA PHE A 103 -38.48 28.71 -41.33
C PHE A 103 -39.01 27.92 -40.14
N ASP A 104 -39.37 28.62 -39.04
CA ASP A 104 -39.96 28.01 -37.85
C ASP A 104 -41.42 27.58 -38.08
N GLY A 105 -42.13 28.28 -38.97
CA GLY A 105 -43.52 28.00 -39.32
C GLY A 105 -44.43 29.23 -39.36
N TRP A 106 -45.67 29.00 -39.76
CA TRP A 106 -46.74 29.98 -39.80
C TRP A 106 -47.48 30.11 -38.46
N GLN A 107 -48.02 31.30 -38.22
CA GLN A 107 -48.94 31.62 -37.13
C GLN A 107 -50.08 32.51 -37.66
N GLY A 108 -51.21 32.58 -36.94
CA GLY A 108 -52.41 33.32 -37.36
C GLY A 108 -53.38 32.40 -38.09
N ASP A 109 -53.90 32.84 -39.24
CA ASP A 109 -54.83 32.03 -40.07
C ASP A 109 -54.12 30.87 -40.81
N CYS A 110 -52.78 30.83 -40.77
CA CYS A 110 -51.94 29.72 -41.21
C CYS A 110 -51.24 29.05 -40.02
N SER A 111 -50.94 27.76 -40.12
CA SER A 111 -50.11 27.04 -39.15
C SER A 111 -49.26 25.95 -39.81
N GLY A 112 -48.23 25.46 -39.11
CA GLY A 112 -47.29 24.45 -39.63
C GLY A 112 -46.16 25.05 -40.48
N THR A 113 -45.36 24.19 -41.12
CA THR A 113 -44.10 24.54 -41.81
C THR A 113 -44.12 24.36 -43.33
N GLY A 114 -45.23 23.87 -43.90
CA GLY A 114 -45.41 23.75 -45.36
C GLY A 114 -45.78 25.08 -46.02
N ALA A 115 -46.09 25.04 -47.33
CA ALA A 115 -46.83 26.14 -47.97
C ALA A 115 -48.24 26.27 -47.35
N CYS A 116 -48.79 27.48 -47.35
CA CYS A 116 -50.12 27.75 -46.80
C CYS A 116 -51.09 28.26 -47.88
N ASP A 117 -52.19 27.54 -48.08
CA ASP A 117 -53.27 27.91 -48.99
C ASP A 117 -54.46 28.48 -48.22
N LEU A 118 -54.76 29.77 -48.39
CA LEU A 118 -55.87 30.47 -47.72
C LEU A 118 -56.96 30.90 -48.69
N GLY A 119 -58.16 30.34 -48.54
CA GLY A 119 -59.37 30.82 -49.23
C GLY A 119 -59.83 32.18 -48.67
N MET A 120 -59.72 33.24 -49.47
CA MET A 120 -60.02 34.61 -49.09
C MET A 120 -61.53 34.89 -49.20
N THR A 121 -62.26 34.51 -48.15
CA THR A 121 -63.70 34.76 -47.95
C THR A 121 -63.98 35.79 -46.83
N ALA A 122 -62.91 36.34 -46.25
CA ALA A 122 -62.87 37.35 -45.19
C ALA A 122 -61.45 37.93 -45.14
N ASP A 123 -61.27 39.08 -44.49
CA ASP A 123 -59.95 39.59 -44.11
C ASP A 123 -59.19 38.56 -43.24
N ARG A 124 -57.89 38.35 -43.52
CA ARG A 124 -57.04 37.36 -42.84
C ARG A 124 -55.67 37.93 -42.48
N SER A 125 -55.01 37.33 -41.50
CA SER A 125 -53.66 37.69 -41.06
C SER A 125 -52.77 36.48 -40.77
N VAL A 126 -51.52 36.55 -41.25
CA VAL A 126 -50.52 35.49 -41.10
C VAL A 126 -49.19 36.06 -40.63
N THR A 127 -48.44 35.29 -39.84
CA THR A 127 -47.06 35.60 -39.48
C THR A 127 -46.14 34.43 -39.86
N ALA A 128 -45.13 34.70 -40.68
CA ALA A 128 -44.01 33.80 -40.96
C ALA A 128 -42.88 34.07 -39.94
N SER A 129 -42.40 33.03 -39.28
CA SER A 129 -41.29 33.10 -38.32
C SER A 129 -40.03 32.44 -38.86
N PHE A 130 -38.89 33.11 -38.75
CA PHE A 130 -37.59 32.61 -39.19
C PHE A 130 -36.53 32.78 -38.09
N SER A 131 -35.80 31.72 -37.78
CA SER A 131 -34.75 31.73 -36.76
C SER A 131 -33.38 31.43 -37.37
N LEU A 132 -32.32 31.93 -36.73
CA LEU A 132 -30.95 31.66 -37.16
C LEU A 132 -30.67 30.16 -37.00
N ALA A 133 -30.23 29.51 -38.08
CA ALA A 133 -29.81 28.12 -38.03
C ALA A 133 -28.59 27.96 -37.12
N PRO A 134 -28.52 26.89 -36.30
CA PRO A 134 -27.33 26.59 -35.52
C PRO A 134 -26.07 26.53 -36.41
N PRO A 135 -24.89 26.97 -35.92
CA PRO A 135 -23.63 26.77 -36.62
C PRO A 135 -23.44 25.28 -36.94
N ALA A 136 -22.98 24.98 -38.15
CA ALA A 136 -22.68 23.60 -38.54
C ALA A 136 -21.70 22.97 -37.53
N PRO A 137 -21.87 21.69 -37.16
CA PRO A 137 -20.92 21.00 -36.31
C PRO A 137 -19.58 20.81 -37.04
N VAL A 138 -18.50 20.89 -36.27
CA VAL A 138 -17.13 20.54 -36.69
C VAL A 138 -16.60 19.42 -35.81
N GLN A 139 -15.71 18.59 -36.34
CA GLN A 139 -15.11 17.46 -35.64
C GLN A 139 -13.66 17.74 -35.27
N ILE A 140 -13.35 17.64 -33.97
CA ILE A 140 -12.00 17.71 -33.43
C ILE A 140 -11.54 16.30 -33.07
N HIS A 141 -10.58 15.77 -33.83
CA HIS A 141 -9.94 14.50 -33.53
C HIS A 141 -8.87 14.69 -32.45
N VAL A 142 -9.05 14.09 -31.29
CA VAL A 142 -8.05 14.07 -30.21
C VAL A 142 -7.23 12.80 -30.35
N SER A 143 -5.94 12.94 -30.63
CA SER A 143 -5.00 11.84 -30.82
C SER A 143 -4.05 11.73 -29.63
N LEU A 144 -4.00 10.57 -29.00
CA LEU A 144 -3.07 10.27 -27.90
C LEU A 144 -1.78 9.70 -28.49
N THR A 145 -0.63 10.25 -28.08
CA THR A 145 0.69 9.97 -28.68
C THR A 145 1.78 9.81 -27.62
N GLY A 146 2.91 9.24 -28.00
CA GLY A 146 4.03 8.91 -27.11
C GLY A 146 3.95 7.50 -26.54
N GLU A 147 4.90 7.15 -25.65
CA GLU A 147 5.01 5.82 -25.02
C GLU A 147 4.20 5.70 -23.72
N GLY A 148 3.84 6.83 -23.10
CA GLY A 148 3.15 6.87 -21.81
C GLY A 148 1.64 6.66 -21.94
N GLN A 149 1.02 6.09 -20.90
CA GLN A 149 -0.44 6.01 -20.81
C GLN A 149 -1.01 7.31 -20.22
N GLY A 150 -2.19 7.72 -20.70
CA GLY A 150 -2.90 8.88 -20.19
C GLY A 150 -4.26 9.05 -20.84
N LYS A 151 -5.09 9.92 -20.26
CA LYS A 151 -6.47 10.20 -20.64
C LYS A 151 -6.64 11.69 -20.94
N VAL A 152 -7.52 12.02 -21.88
CA VAL A 152 -7.96 13.41 -22.12
C VAL A 152 -9.45 13.54 -21.77
N THR A 153 -9.81 14.68 -21.18
CA THR A 153 -11.20 15.12 -20.96
C THR A 153 -11.41 16.54 -21.50
N SER A 154 -12.68 16.96 -21.68
CA SER A 154 -13.02 18.29 -22.23
C SER A 154 -13.92 19.14 -21.32
N SER A 155 -13.86 20.44 -21.53
CA SER A 155 -14.88 21.42 -21.16
C SER A 155 -15.22 22.29 -22.38
N PRO A 156 -16.49 22.38 -22.84
CA PRO A 156 -17.67 21.68 -22.33
C PRO A 156 -17.55 20.15 -22.32
N PRO A 157 -18.25 19.45 -21.42
CA PRO A 157 -18.12 18.00 -21.27
C PRO A 157 -18.68 17.25 -22.49
N GLY A 158 -17.80 16.55 -23.20
CA GLY A 158 -18.13 15.71 -24.36
C GLY A 158 -17.03 14.71 -24.75
N VAL A 159 -15.93 14.66 -23.98
CA VAL A 159 -14.74 13.84 -24.23
C VAL A 159 -14.38 13.10 -22.94
N ASP A 160 -14.37 11.77 -23.01
CA ASP A 160 -13.73 10.89 -22.03
C ASP A 160 -13.02 9.79 -22.83
N CYS A 161 -11.70 9.92 -22.97
CA CYS A 161 -10.91 9.05 -23.86
C CYS A 161 -9.87 8.30 -23.02
N PRO A 162 -10.24 7.13 -22.45
CA PRO A 162 -9.41 6.45 -21.47
C PRO A 162 -8.25 5.64 -22.07
N ASN A 163 -8.34 5.21 -23.33
CA ASN A 163 -7.44 4.20 -23.91
C ASN A 163 -7.09 4.41 -25.41
N GLY A 164 -7.32 5.58 -25.99
CA GLY A 164 -7.06 5.79 -27.43
C GLY A 164 -7.57 7.12 -28.00
N PRO A 165 -7.39 7.34 -29.31
CA PRO A 165 -7.87 8.52 -30.01
C PRO A 165 -9.41 8.56 -30.07
N CYS A 166 -9.98 9.75 -30.21
CA CYS A 166 -11.43 9.97 -30.10
C CYS A 166 -11.87 11.30 -30.74
N ASP A 167 -13.15 11.42 -31.08
CA ASP A 167 -13.69 12.57 -31.82
C ASP A 167 -14.67 13.41 -30.97
N LEU A 168 -14.43 14.72 -30.90
CA LEU A 168 -15.34 15.70 -30.31
C LEU A 168 -16.09 16.45 -31.41
N THR A 169 -17.42 16.31 -31.46
CA THR A 169 -18.27 17.08 -32.38
C THR A 169 -18.92 18.26 -31.65
N VAL A 170 -18.64 19.49 -32.09
CA VAL A 170 -19.16 20.74 -31.47
C VAL A 170 -19.60 21.75 -32.52
N PRO A 171 -20.55 22.68 -32.24
CA PRO A 171 -20.89 23.75 -33.16
C PRO A 171 -19.69 24.65 -33.47
N ALA A 172 -19.53 25.05 -34.74
CA ALA A 172 -18.46 25.96 -35.15
C ALA A 172 -18.47 27.28 -34.35
N GLY A 173 -17.32 27.65 -33.80
CA GLY A 173 -17.12 28.79 -32.90
C GLY A 173 -17.11 28.45 -31.41
N THR A 174 -17.34 27.19 -31.02
CA THR A 174 -17.26 26.74 -29.62
C THR A 174 -15.85 26.87 -29.06
N ILE A 175 -15.69 27.45 -27.87
CA ILE A 175 -14.43 27.40 -27.11
C ILE A 175 -14.33 26.01 -26.46
N VAL A 176 -13.24 25.30 -26.72
CA VAL A 176 -12.95 24.00 -26.12
C VAL A 176 -11.70 24.12 -25.25
N ILE A 177 -11.75 23.51 -24.07
CA ILE A 177 -10.61 23.29 -23.19
C ILE A 177 -10.43 21.78 -23.04
N LEU A 178 -9.23 21.26 -23.28
CA LEU A 178 -8.84 19.87 -23.07
C LEU A 178 -7.80 19.79 -21.94
N THR A 179 -7.95 18.79 -21.07
CA THR A 179 -7.05 18.56 -19.92
C THR A 179 -6.48 17.15 -19.99
N GLY A 180 -5.15 17.05 -19.93
CA GLY A 180 -4.42 15.78 -19.96
C GLY A 180 -4.24 15.21 -18.56
N HIS A 181 -4.53 13.93 -18.41
CA HIS A 181 -4.45 13.19 -17.14
C HIS A 181 -3.48 12.02 -17.34
N PRO A 182 -2.20 12.16 -16.98
CA PRO A 182 -1.23 11.07 -17.09
C PRO A 182 -1.63 9.86 -16.23
N GLY A 183 -1.32 8.66 -16.68
CA GLY A 183 -1.36 7.46 -15.86
C GLY A 183 -0.27 7.47 -14.78
N SER A 184 -0.34 6.53 -13.83
CA SER A 184 0.55 6.46 -12.66
C SER A 184 2.05 6.36 -12.97
N ASN A 185 2.39 5.98 -14.21
CA ASN A 185 3.77 5.78 -14.67
C ASN A 185 4.10 6.70 -15.86
N ALA A 186 3.42 7.85 -16.01
CA ALA A 186 3.54 8.72 -17.18
C ALA A 186 3.54 10.22 -16.82
N THR A 187 3.98 11.06 -17.76
CA THR A 187 3.90 12.52 -17.70
C THR A 187 3.30 13.07 -19.00
N LEU A 188 2.53 14.17 -18.91
CA LEU A 188 2.11 14.93 -20.09
C LEU A 188 3.33 15.74 -20.57
N SER A 189 3.90 15.34 -21.70
CA SER A 189 5.06 16.01 -22.31
C SER A 189 4.67 17.26 -23.10
N GLY A 190 3.40 17.38 -23.47
CA GLY A 190 2.85 18.59 -24.08
C GLY A 190 1.65 18.32 -24.98
N TRP A 191 1.17 19.39 -25.61
CA TRP A 191 0.12 19.39 -26.62
C TRP A 191 0.69 19.74 -28.00
N GLY A 192 -0.05 19.39 -29.06
CA GLY A 192 0.23 19.80 -30.43
C GLY A 192 -1.04 19.95 -31.27
N GLY A 193 -0.91 20.49 -32.47
CA GLY A 193 -2.05 20.86 -33.33
C GLY A 193 -2.57 22.24 -32.97
N LEU A 194 -3.82 22.36 -32.48
CA LEU A 194 -4.42 23.64 -32.10
C LEU A 194 -3.93 24.21 -30.75
N CYS A 195 -2.97 23.58 -30.08
CA CYS A 195 -2.55 23.90 -28.72
C CYS A 195 -1.03 23.77 -28.53
N GLU A 196 -0.46 24.74 -27.81
CA GLU A 196 0.98 24.78 -27.42
C GLU A 196 1.18 24.85 -25.89
N ALA A 197 0.09 24.89 -25.11
CA ALA A 197 0.11 25.06 -23.65
C ALA A 197 -0.94 24.17 -22.96
N ASP A 198 -0.75 23.91 -21.67
CA ASP A 198 -1.65 23.13 -20.82
C ASP A 198 -2.35 24.04 -19.78
N PRO A 199 -3.68 23.93 -19.55
CA PRO A 199 -4.63 23.12 -20.32
C PRO A 199 -4.83 23.66 -21.74
N CYS A 200 -4.98 22.75 -22.71
CA CYS A 200 -5.13 23.06 -24.12
C CYS A 200 -6.44 23.80 -24.37
N ARG A 201 -6.39 25.06 -24.85
CA ARG A 201 -7.58 25.90 -25.05
C ARG A 201 -7.60 26.55 -26.43
N PHE A 202 -8.62 26.24 -27.22
CA PHE A 202 -8.77 26.71 -28.60
C PHE A 202 -10.25 27.04 -28.94
N VAL A 203 -10.48 27.53 -30.16
CA VAL A 203 -11.82 27.73 -30.74
C VAL A 203 -12.00 26.73 -31.88
N ALA A 204 -13.04 25.90 -31.81
CA ALA A 204 -13.37 24.92 -32.85
C ALA A 204 -14.02 25.62 -34.06
N SER A 205 -13.22 26.12 -34.99
CA SER A 205 -13.67 26.89 -36.17
C SER A 205 -13.83 26.06 -37.45
N ALA A 206 -13.15 24.91 -37.52
CA ALA A 206 -13.16 23.95 -38.62
C ALA A 206 -12.76 22.56 -38.07
N ASP A 207 -12.86 21.52 -38.89
CA ASP A 207 -12.37 20.18 -38.54
C ASP A 207 -10.85 20.19 -38.36
N ALA A 208 -10.35 19.55 -37.30
CA ALA A 208 -8.94 19.62 -36.91
C ALA A 208 -8.48 18.44 -36.04
N THR A 209 -7.16 18.25 -35.94
CA THR A 209 -6.55 17.29 -35.02
C THR A 209 -5.80 18.00 -33.89
N VAL A 210 -5.97 17.52 -32.67
CA VAL A 210 -5.21 17.93 -31.48
C VAL A 210 -4.47 16.71 -30.94
N TYR A 211 -3.20 16.89 -30.61
CA TYR A 211 -2.33 15.82 -30.10
C TYR A 211 -2.07 16.02 -28.61
N ALA A 212 -2.24 14.98 -27.80
CA ALA A 212 -1.77 14.91 -26.42
C ALA A 212 -0.60 13.92 -26.36
N CYS A 213 0.58 14.39 -25.93
CA CYS A 213 1.79 13.57 -25.88
C CYS A 213 2.09 13.14 -24.45
N PHE A 214 2.00 11.84 -24.17
CA PHE A 214 2.36 11.25 -22.88
C PHE A 214 3.69 10.49 -23.01
N ALA A 215 4.65 10.77 -22.13
CA ALA A 215 5.89 10.00 -22.02
C ALA A 215 5.81 9.07 -20.80
N VAL A 216 6.49 7.92 -20.85
CA VAL A 216 6.70 7.08 -19.67
C VAL A 216 7.58 7.85 -18.69
N ALA A 217 7.13 7.97 -17.44
CA ALA A 217 7.94 8.53 -16.37
C ALA A 217 9.11 7.58 -16.10
N ARG A 218 10.34 8.11 -16.02
CA ARG A 218 11.55 7.32 -15.76
C ARG A 218 12.33 7.92 -14.60
N TYR A 219 12.90 7.06 -13.78
CA TYR A 219 13.76 7.41 -12.65
C TYR A 219 15.16 6.85 -12.83
N THR A 220 16.14 7.54 -12.28
CA THR A 220 17.57 7.23 -12.43
C THR A 220 18.01 6.27 -11.34
N LEU A 221 18.37 5.04 -11.71
CA LEU A 221 19.17 4.18 -10.84
C LEU A 221 20.64 4.54 -11.04
N THR A 222 21.31 4.97 -9.97
CA THR A 222 22.76 5.17 -9.91
C THR A 222 23.40 4.01 -9.15
N VAL A 223 24.33 3.32 -9.80
CA VAL A 223 25.17 2.30 -9.17
C VAL A 223 26.58 2.83 -9.06
N SER A 224 27.16 2.76 -7.87
CA SER A 224 28.60 2.93 -7.64
C SER A 224 29.24 1.56 -7.41
N VAL A 225 30.43 1.33 -7.96
CA VAL A 225 31.24 0.14 -7.66
C VAL A 225 32.48 0.58 -6.89
N ASN A 226 32.70 -0.05 -5.74
CA ASN A 226 33.85 0.17 -4.86
C ASN A 226 34.66 -1.13 -4.80
N GLY A 227 35.87 -1.12 -5.40
CA GLY A 227 36.71 -2.31 -5.50
C GLY A 227 36.52 -3.09 -6.81
N PRO A 228 37.27 -4.20 -6.98
CA PRO A 228 37.38 -4.93 -8.24
C PRO A 228 36.20 -5.89 -8.47
N GLY A 229 35.26 -5.44 -9.30
CA GLY A 229 34.10 -6.20 -9.76
C GLY A 229 33.25 -5.38 -10.73
N ARG A 230 32.07 -5.90 -11.08
CA ARG A 230 31.13 -5.32 -12.05
C ARG A 230 29.70 -5.49 -11.57
N VAL A 231 28.85 -4.49 -11.82
CA VAL A 231 27.39 -4.64 -11.69
C VAL A 231 26.74 -4.64 -13.06
N GLN A 232 25.77 -5.53 -13.28
CA GLN A 232 24.85 -5.56 -14.43
C GLN A 232 23.39 -5.51 -13.96
N SER A 233 22.43 -5.14 -14.81
CA SER A 233 20.99 -5.15 -14.48
C SER A 233 20.09 -5.90 -15.46
N SER A 234 18.93 -6.33 -14.95
CA SER A 234 17.76 -6.79 -15.69
C SER A 234 16.51 -6.04 -15.18
N PRO A 235 15.83 -5.20 -15.99
CA PRO A 235 16.13 -4.87 -17.39
C PRO A 235 17.53 -4.28 -17.60
N ALA A 236 18.06 -4.43 -18.81
CA ALA A 236 19.41 -3.96 -19.14
C ALA A 236 19.48 -2.42 -19.13
N GLY A 237 20.51 -1.88 -18.47
CA GLY A 237 20.78 -0.43 -18.41
C GLY A 237 22.00 -0.10 -17.57
N ILE A 238 22.21 -0.82 -16.46
CA ILE A 238 23.47 -0.85 -15.73
C ILE A 238 24.35 -1.96 -16.31
N ASP A 239 25.57 -1.60 -16.72
CA ASP A 239 26.71 -2.53 -16.89
C ASP A 239 28.01 -1.74 -16.67
N CYS A 240 28.57 -1.79 -15.45
CA CYS A 240 29.78 -1.03 -15.13
C CYS A 240 30.65 -1.61 -14.01
N PRO A 241 31.99 -1.46 -14.10
CA PRO A 241 32.95 -1.72 -13.03
C PRO A 241 33.34 -0.43 -12.27
N GLY A 242 32.40 0.52 -12.16
CA GLY A 242 32.64 1.86 -11.61
C GLY A 242 31.31 2.53 -11.29
N ARG A 243 31.27 3.86 -11.18
CA ARG A 243 29.99 4.58 -11.07
C ARG A 243 29.35 4.73 -12.45
N CYS A 244 28.12 4.25 -12.61
CA CYS A 244 27.26 4.51 -13.76
C CYS A 244 25.79 4.70 -13.34
N SER A 245 24.95 5.11 -14.29
CA SER A 245 23.54 5.38 -14.03
C SER A 245 22.70 5.16 -15.28
N ALA A 246 21.47 4.65 -15.12
CA ALA A 246 20.51 4.47 -16.19
C ALA A 246 19.09 4.83 -15.74
N ALA A 247 18.27 5.30 -16.69
CA ALA A 247 16.89 5.69 -16.44
C ALA A 247 15.93 4.53 -16.75
N PHE A 248 15.26 4.04 -15.72
CA PHE A 248 14.30 2.93 -15.78
C PHE A 248 12.87 3.44 -15.57
N GLU A 249 11.88 2.70 -16.04
CA GLU A 249 10.47 3.10 -15.96
C GLU A 249 9.98 3.18 -14.51
N ALA A 250 9.14 4.17 -14.22
CA ALA A 250 8.50 4.32 -12.92
C ALA A 250 7.72 3.06 -12.55
N HIS A 251 7.85 2.64 -11.30
CA HIS A 251 7.23 1.43 -10.73
C HIS A 251 7.67 0.11 -11.41
N SER A 252 8.81 0.11 -12.09
CA SER A 252 9.51 -1.12 -12.50
C SER A 252 10.39 -1.67 -11.36
N LEU A 253 10.59 -3.00 -11.37
CA LEU A 253 11.59 -3.67 -10.55
C LEU A 253 12.84 -3.92 -11.40
N VAL A 254 13.97 -3.37 -10.98
CA VAL A 254 15.28 -3.55 -11.61
C VAL A 254 16.12 -4.48 -10.73
N MET A 255 16.39 -5.69 -11.22
CA MET A 255 17.29 -6.62 -10.57
C MET A 255 18.73 -6.32 -10.99
N VAL A 256 19.60 -5.99 -10.05
CA VAL A 256 21.04 -5.85 -10.25
C VAL A 256 21.79 -7.10 -9.78
N HIS A 257 22.88 -7.44 -10.47
CA HIS A 257 23.79 -8.53 -10.14
C HIS A 257 25.24 -8.03 -10.08
N ALA A 258 25.95 -8.33 -8.99
CA ALA A 258 27.31 -7.89 -8.70
C ALA A 258 28.34 -9.03 -8.87
N THR A 259 28.98 -9.11 -10.03
CA THR A 259 30.03 -10.10 -10.34
C THR A 259 31.40 -9.63 -9.84
N PRO A 260 32.07 -10.33 -8.91
CA PRO A 260 33.44 -9.98 -8.49
C PRO A 260 34.47 -10.30 -9.57
N ASP A 261 35.55 -9.52 -9.64
CA ASP A 261 36.72 -9.91 -10.45
C ASP A 261 37.47 -11.08 -9.79
N ALA A 262 38.13 -11.92 -10.59
CA ALA A 262 38.82 -13.12 -10.12
C ALA A 262 39.80 -12.85 -8.96
N GLY A 263 39.65 -13.61 -7.87
CA GLY A 263 40.43 -13.44 -6.63
C GLY A 263 39.88 -12.37 -5.67
N ASN A 264 38.65 -11.91 -5.89
CA ASN A 264 37.92 -10.99 -5.03
C ASN A 264 36.48 -11.49 -4.85
N TYR A 265 35.78 -10.90 -3.89
CA TYR A 265 34.48 -11.33 -3.40
C TYR A 265 33.53 -10.14 -3.27
N PHE A 266 32.24 -10.39 -3.49
CA PHE A 266 31.20 -9.43 -3.16
C PHE A 266 31.06 -9.30 -1.64
N HIS A 267 30.96 -8.06 -1.15
CA HIS A 267 30.96 -7.76 0.29
C HIS A 267 29.60 -7.24 0.77
N ASP A 268 29.05 -6.20 0.13
CA ASP A 268 27.76 -5.58 0.45
C ASP A 268 27.25 -4.68 -0.69
N TRP A 269 25.99 -4.23 -0.54
CA TRP A 269 25.36 -3.17 -1.34
C TRP A 269 25.28 -1.82 -0.59
N GLY A 270 26.08 -1.66 0.48
CA GLY A 270 25.82 -0.70 1.55
C GLY A 270 24.41 -0.86 2.14
N THR A 271 23.78 0.25 2.49
CA THR A 271 22.41 0.28 3.04
C THR A 271 21.31 0.01 2.02
N ALA A 272 21.61 0.04 0.72
CA ALA A 272 20.58 0.06 -0.34
C ALA A 272 19.78 -1.26 -0.49
N CYS A 273 20.29 -2.37 0.06
CA CYS A 273 19.65 -3.69 -0.03
C CYS A 273 19.53 -4.40 1.33
N GLY A 274 20.05 -3.81 2.42
CA GLY A 274 20.14 -4.44 3.73
C GLY A 274 21.18 -5.56 3.85
N ASP A 275 21.57 -5.88 5.09
CA ASP A 275 22.54 -6.94 5.36
C ASP A 275 21.94 -8.34 5.18
N GLY A 276 22.55 -9.14 4.31
CA GLY A 276 22.15 -10.53 4.04
C GLY A 276 21.66 -10.82 2.62
N TYR A 277 21.67 -9.82 1.72
CA TYR A 277 21.52 -10.06 0.28
C TYR A 277 22.86 -10.43 -0.35
N GLY A 278 22.78 -11.19 -1.45
CA GLY A 278 23.95 -11.65 -2.19
C GLY A 278 24.43 -10.64 -3.23
N PRO A 279 25.14 -11.10 -4.28
CA PRO A 279 25.42 -10.26 -5.43
C PRO A 279 24.13 -9.78 -6.13
N ASP A 280 22.99 -10.45 -5.91
CA ASP A 280 21.68 -10.06 -6.42
C ASP A 280 20.95 -9.09 -5.47
N CYS A 281 20.46 -7.97 -5.99
CA CYS A 281 19.56 -7.04 -5.29
C CYS A 281 18.47 -6.49 -6.23
N GLY A 282 17.30 -6.12 -5.70
CA GLY A 282 16.21 -5.51 -6.45
C GLY A 282 15.98 -4.05 -6.04
N ALA A 283 15.99 -3.13 -7.01
CA ALA A 283 15.58 -1.74 -6.83
C ALA A 283 14.18 -1.52 -7.42
N PHE A 284 13.24 -1.02 -6.63
CA PHE A 284 11.89 -0.69 -7.10
C PHE A 284 11.77 0.82 -7.34
N MET A 285 11.50 1.21 -8.59
CA MET A 285 11.70 2.58 -9.06
C MET A 285 10.52 3.50 -8.69
N HIS A 286 10.44 3.92 -7.42
CA HIS A 286 9.53 4.99 -6.96
C HIS A 286 10.13 6.41 -7.03
N GLY A 287 11.43 6.52 -7.30
CA GLY A 287 12.18 7.77 -7.38
C GLY A 287 13.61 7.51 -7.86
N ASP A 288 14.43 8.55 -8.00
CA ASP A 288 15.87 8.38 -8.24
C ASP A 288 16.50 7.59 -7.08
N TYR A 289 17.29 6.57 -7.40
CA TYR A 289 17.78 5.59 -6.44
C TYR A 289 19.31 5.45 -6.54
N SER A 290 19.99 5.26 -5.40
CA SER A 290 21.46 5.13 -5.37
C SER A 290 21.92 3.97 -4.50
N MET A 291 22.78 3.12 -5.07
CA MET A 291 23.36 1.95 -4.40
C MET A 291 24.86 1.85 -4.65
N THR A 292 25.60 1.17 -3.77
CA THR A 292 27.05 0.96 -3.91
C THR A 292 27.39 -0.52 -3.73
N ALA A 293 27.86 -1.19 -4.77
CA ALA A 293 28.42 -2.53 -4.65
C ALA A 293 29.86 -2.46 -4.14
N THR A 294 30.12 -3.11 -3.01
CA THR A 294 31.48 -3.22 -2.42
C THR A 294 32.07 -4.58 -2.75
N PHE A 295 33.31 -4.59 -3.26
CA PHE A 295 34.10 -5.78 -3.57
C PHE A 295 35.43 -5.77 -2.80
N SER A 296 35.83 -6.94 -2.28
CA SER A 296 36.93 -7.10 -1.33
C SER A 296 37.78 -8.34 -1.64
N ARG A 297 39.08 -8.33 -1.29
CA ARG A 297 39.94 -9.53 -1.33
C ARG A 297 39.71 -10.50 -0.16
N THR A 298 39.09 -10.01 0.90
CA THR A 298 38.63 -10.82 2.03
C THR A 298 37.24 -11.34 1.71
N GLU A 299 37.09 -12.67 1.70
CA GLU A 299 35.80 -13.35 1.56
C GLU A 299 34.91 -13.07 2.76
N ARG A 300 33.66 -12.61 2.54
CA ARG A 300 32.70 -12.40 3.62
C ARG A 300 32.15 -13.75 4.08
N LEU A 301 32.77 -14.29 5.13
CA LEU A 301 32.32 -15.52 5.78
C LEU A 301 31.14 -15.24 6.71
N PHE A 302 30.13 -16.09 6.66
CA PHE A 302 28.91 -16.04 7.47
C PHE A 302 28.84 -17.24 8.40
N LYS A 303 28.37 -17.04 9.63
CA LYS A 303 28.39 -18.04 10.69
C LYS A 303 27.22 -19.02 10.53
N LEU A 304 27.53 -20.31 10.36
CA LEU A 304 26.58 -21.40 10.54
C LEU A 304 26.77 -22.00 11.94
N VAL A 305 25.72 -21.94 12.75
CA VAL A 305 25.68 -22.49 14.10
C VAL A 305 24.88 -23.80 14.11
N VAL A 306 25.25 -24.77 14.93
CA VAL A 306 24.40 -25.93 15.20
C VAL A 306 24.20 -26.05 16.71
N TYR A 307 22.94 -26.10 17.12
CA TYR A 307 22.51 -26.36 18.49
C TYR A 307 22.15 -27.84 18.64
N GLN A 308 22.62 -28.47 19.70
CA GLN A 308 22.20 -29.82 20.11
C GLN A 308 21.06 -29.71 21.12
N SER A 309 19.97 -30.43 20.88
CA SER A 309 18.79 -30.52 21.77
C SER A 309 18.48 -31.97 22.13
N GLY A 310 17.63 -32.16 23.14
CA GLY A 310 17.34 -33.47 23.73
C GLY A 310 18.36 -33.90 24.80
N TYR A 311 18.17 -35.12 25.32
CA TYR A 311 18.96 -35.68 26.43
C TYR A 311 20.14 -36.56 25.97
N GLY A 312 20.16 -36.90 24.69
CA GLY A 312 21.19 -37.71 24.08
C GLY A 312 22.42 -36.90 23.69
N SER A 313 23.38 -37.59 23.10
CA SER A 313 24.57 -36.97 22.55
C SER A 313 24.89 -37.52 21.17
N GLY A 314 25.56 -36.71 20.38
CA GLY A 314 25.93 -37.06 19.02
C GLY A 314 26.98 -36.13 18.46
N ARG A 315 27.53 -36.53 17.31
CA ARG A 315 28.51 -35.76 16.56
C ARG A 315 27.89 -35.22 15.29
N VAL A 316 28.07 -33.93 15.02
CA VAL A 316 27.67 -33.29 13.76
C VAL A 316 28.90 -32.88 12.97
N GLN A 317 28.88 -33.13 11.66
CA GLN A 317 29.91 -32.70 10.72
C GLN A 317 29.29 -31.96 9.53
N SER A 318 30.07 -31.10 8.89
CA SER A 318 29.72 -30.47 7.61
C SER A 318 30.53 -30.99 6.41
N ASP A 319 29.92 -30.89 5.23
CA ASP A 319 30.60 -30.87 3.92
C ASP A 319 30.12 -29.62 3.15
N PRO A 320 30.99 -28.64 2.80
CA PRO A 320 32.44 -28.60 3.02
C PRO A 320 32.85 -28.72 4.49
N PRO A 321 34.03 -29.29 4.80
CA PRO A 321 34.50 -29.46 6.17
C PRO A 321 34.75 -28.11 6.85
N GLY A 322 34.14 -27.91 8.02
CA GLY A 322 34.27 -26.70 8.84
C GLY A 322 33.63 -26.86 10.22
N LEU A 323 32.48 -27.51 10.29
CA LEU A 323 31.87 -27.97 11.55
C LEU A 323 32.36 -29.39 11.90
N ASP A 324 32.81 -29.55 13.14
CA ASP A 324 32.97 -30.84 13.82
C ASP A 324 32.54 -30.68 15.28
N CYS A 325 31.26 -30.94 15.53
CA CYS A 325 30.59 -30.73 16.81
C CYS A 325 30.65 -32.03 17.62
N SER A 326 31.47 -32.06 18.66
CA SER A 326 31.54 -33.18 19.61
C SER A 326 30.87 -32.81 20.96
N THR A 327 30.75 -33.80 21.85
CA THR A 327 30.06 -33.76 23.15
C THR A 327 30.44 -32.66 24.13
N ALA A 328 31.43 -31.82 23.83
CA ALA A 328 31.94 -30.80 24.75
C ALA A 328 31.13 -29.49 24.78
N SER A 329 30.13 -29.32 23.90
CA SER A 329 29.30 -28.11 23.87
C SER A 329 27.92 -28.38 23.26
N ALA A 330 26.87 -27.81 23.87
CA ALA A 330 25.52 -27.77 23.29
C ALA A 330 25.44 -26.92 22.01
N THR A 331 26.44 -26.06 21.76
CA THR A 331 26.51 -25.16 20.62
C THR A 331 27.88 -25.24 19.94
N CYS A 332 27.88 -25.44 18.63
CA CYS A 332 29.08 -25.37 17.79
C CYS A 332 28.85 -24.43 16.60
N SER A 333 29.91 -23.87 16.02
CA SER A 333 29.78 -23.01 14.85
C SER A 333 31.05 -22.97 14.01
N ALA A 334 30.88 -22.81 12.70
CA ALA A 334 31.93 -22.46 11.75
C ALA A 334 31.42 -21.39 10.78
N SER A 335 32.34 -20.73 10.08
CA SER A 335 31.98 -19.68 9.12
C SER A 335 32.28 -20.13 7.69
N PHE A 336 31.30 -19.96 6.81
CA PHE A 336 31.33 -20.40 5.41
C PHE A 336 31.12 -19.22 4.46
N ALA A 337 31.61 -19.32 3.22
CA ALA A 337 31.42 -18.27 2.22
C ALA A 337 29.96 -18.08 1.81
N TRP A 338 29.59 -16.86 1.43
CA TRP A 338 28.25 -16.60 0.88
C TRP A 338 27.94 -17.50 -0.32
N GLY A 339 26.72 -18.01 -0.36
CA GLY A 339 26.19 -18.87 -1.42
C GLY A 339 26.54 -20.35 -1.27
N THR A 340 27.43 -20.71 -0.32
CA THR A 340 27.86 -22.10 -0.09
C THR A 340 26.69 -22.95 0.39
N SER A 341 26.43 -24.07 -0.29
CA SER A 341 25.57 -25.13 0.22
C SER A 341 26.37 -26.03 1.15
N VAL A 342 26.05 -26.01 2.44
CA VAL A 342 26.69 -26.81 3.48
C VAL A 342 25.78 -27.99 3.82
N ALA A 343 26.20 -29.20 3.47
CA ALA A 343 25.54 -30.42 3.91
C ALA A 343 25.93 -30.72 5.37
N LEU A 344 24.97 -31.05 6.23
CA LEU A 344 25.23 -31.48 7.61
C LEU A 344 24.86 -32.95 7.79
N SER A 345 25.73 -33.70 8.47
CA SER A 345 25.50 -35.10 8.87
C SER A 345 25.57 -35.22 10.39
N ALA A 346 24.71 -36.09 10.95
CA ALA A 346 24.57 -36.32 12.38
C ALA A 346 24.75 -37.82 12.68
N THR A 347 25.49 -38.12 13.75
CA THR A 347 25.72 -39.49 14.23
C THR A 347 25.52 -39.52 15.74
N ALA A 348 24.45 -40.17 16.21
CA ALA A 348 24.21 -40.37 17.64
C ALA A 348 25.30 -41.24 18.28
N MET A 349 25.66 -40.96 19.53
CA MET A 349 26.61 -41.75 20.31
C MET A 349 25.92 -42.94 21.01
N PRO A 350 26.68 -43.94 21.50
CA PRO A 350 26.09 -45.10 22.19
C PRO A 350 25.23 -44.69 23.40
N GLY A 351 24.00 -45.19 23.45
CA GLY A 351 23.00 -44.79 24.43
C GLY A 351 22.06 -43.66 23.97
N SER A 352 22.25 -43.14 22.75
CA SER A 352 21.41 -42.10 22.16
C SER A 352 20.88 -42.49 20.77
N THR A 353 19.81 -41.85 20.34
CA THR A 353 19.23 -41.93 18.99
C THR A 353 19.22 -40.54 18.33
N PHE A 354 19.16 -40.52 17.00
CA PHE A 354 19.01 -39.29 16.21
C PHE A 354 17.60 -39.27 15.59
N PRO A 355 16.65 -38.47 16.10
CA PRO A 355 15.31 -38.39 15.54
C PRO A 355 15.26 -37.56 14.26
N GLY A 356 16.04 -36.48 14.19
CA GLY A 356 16.07 -35.58 13.04
C GLY A 356 16.68 -34.20 13.32
N TRP A 357 16.68 -33.38 12.28
CA TRP A 357 17.00 -31.95 12.30
C TRP A 357 15.72 -31.09 12.36
N GLY A 358 15.83 -29.87 12.87
CA GLY A 358 14.80 -28.84 12.84
C GLY A 358 15.19 -27.55 12.08
N TYR A 359 14.18 -26.71 11.85
CA TYR A 359 14.30 -25.35 11.32
C TYR A 359 14.83 -25.28 9.87
N TYR A 360 15.98 -24.64 9.63
CA TYR A 360 16.57 -24.48 8.29
C TYR A 360 16.99 -25.82 7.64
N CYS A 361 16.92 -26.93 8.40
CA CYS A 361 16.84 -28.28 7.88
C CYS A 361 15.78 -29.07 8.67
N PRO A 362 14.58 -29.32 8.13
CA PRO A 362 13.63 -30.24 8.76
C PRO A 362 13.85 -31.68 8.26
N GLY A 363 13.81 -32.66 9.17
CA GLY A 363 13.66 -34.08 8.83
C GLY A 363 14.83 -35.00 9.21
N THR A 364 14.73 -36.26 8.80
CA THR A 364 15.50 -37.40 9.37
C THR A 364 16.75 -37.81 8.58
N GLY A 365 17.02 -37.17 7.43
CA GLY A 365 18.15 -37.46 6.56
C GLY A 365 19.37 -36.54 6.80
N PRO A 366 20.42 -36.62 5.96
CA PRO A 366 21.43 -35.57 5.90
C PRO A 366 20.79 -34.23 5.49
N CYS A 367 21.19 -33.18 6.19
CA CYS A 367 20.70 -31.81 6.03
C CYS A 367 21.50 -31.08 4.92
N SER A 368 20.95 -30.04 4.30
CA SER A 368 21.68 -29.14 3.38
C SER A 368 21.19 -27.70 3.47
N ILE A 369 22.06 -26.79 3.92
CA ILE A 369 21.76 -25.36 4.17
C ILE A 369 22.55 -24.50 3.21
N LYS A 370 21.87 -23.63 2.46
CA LYS A 370 22.54 -22.58 1.69
C LYS A 370 22.83 -21.38 2.59
N VAL A 371 24.11 -21.12 2.85
CA VAL A 371 24.62 -20.01 3.65
C VAL A 371 24.54 -18.72 2.83
N ILE A 372 23.50 -17.91 3.07
CA ILE A 372 23.24 -16.65 2.35
C ILE A 372 23.09 -15.48 3.34
N GLY A 373 24.02 -15.43 4.30
CA GLY A 373 23.82 -14.77 5.58
C GLY A 373 24.09 -15.75 6.72
N ASP A 374 24.11 -15.27 7.96
CA ASP A 374 24.24 -16.13 9.15
C ASP A 374 23.07 -17.12 9.23
N ARG A 375 23.34 -18.32 9.74
CA ARG A 375 22.42 -19.46 9.74
C ARG A 375 22.56 -20.28 11.01
N PHE A 376 21.53 -21.07 11.30
CA PHE A 376 21.63 -22.14 12.29
C PHE A 376 20.86 -23.38 11.84
N ALA A 377 21.21 -24.52 12.43
CA ALA A 377 20.37 -25.71 12.52
C ALA A 377 20.19 -26.09 13.98
N VAL A 378 19.16 -26.87 14.27
CA VAL A 378 19.05 -27.62 15.53
C VAL A 378 19.07 -29.11 15.20
N VAL A 379 19.86 -29.86 15.95
CA VAL A 379 19.99 -31.33 15.84
C VAL A 379 19.47 -31.93 17.14
N THR A 380 18.46 -32.78 17.08
CA THR A 380 18.00 -33.50 18.27
C THR A 380 18.81 -34.78 18.44
N PHE A 381 19.32 -35.05 19.64
CA PHE A 381 19.75 -36.37 20.04
C PHE A 381 18.93 -36.79 21.27
N ASP A 382 18.22 -37.91 21.14
CA ASP A 382 17.39 -38.45 22.21
C ASP A 382 18.17 -39.47 23.03
N ALA A 383 17.89 -39.54 24.32
CA ALA A 383 18.27 -40.62 25.22
C ALA A 383 17.24 -40.71 26.36
N PRO A 384 17.20 -41.80 27.14
CA PRO A 384 16.43 -41.84 28.37
C PRO A 384 16.84 -40.66 29.28
N PRO A 385 15.92 -39.76 29.66
CA PRO A 385 16.27 -38.55 30.39
C PRO A 385 16.79 -38.87 31.80
N PRO A 386 17.66 -38.02 32.37
CA PRO A 386 17.82 -37.94 33.82
C PRO A 386 16.45 -37.71 34.46
N VAL A 387 16.17 -38.41 35.57
CA VAL A 387 14.84 -38.39 36.21
C VAL A 387 14.50 -36.97 36.71
N GLY A 388 13.70 -36.24 35.93
CA GLY A 388 13.25 -34.87 36.24
C GLY A 388 13.08 -33.98 35.01
N GLY A 389 14.00 -34.09 34.02
CA GLY A 389 14.08 -33.14 32.90
C GLY A 389 14.64 -31.75 33.31
N PRO A 390 14.95 -30.85 32.35
CA PRO A 390 15.35 -29.48 32.65
C PRO A 390 14.15 -28.59 33.00
N TYR A 391 12.95 -28.97 32.56
CA TYR A 391 11.68 -28.31 32.85
C TYR A 391 10.60 -29.32 33.18
N THR A 392 9.81 -29.01 34.21
CA THR A 392 8.51 -29.62 34.45
C THR A 392 7.43 -28.77 33.79
N VAL A 393 6.51 -29.39 33.04
CA VAL A 393 5.39 -28.70 32.38
C VAL A 393 4.11 -28.83 33.22
N ARG A 394 3.42 -27.70 33.42
CA ARG A 394 2.12 -27.63 34.09
C ARG A 394 1.10 -27.00 33.16
N GLU A 395 0.05 -27.75 32.84
CA GLU A 395 -1.12 -27.23 32.14
C GLU A 395 -1.84 -26.21 33.04
N LEU A 396 -2.21 -25.05 32.49
CA LEU A 396 -3.10 -24.12 33.19
C LEU A 396 -4.55 -24.65 33.10
N PRO A 397 -5.32 -24.71 34.20
CA PRO A 397 -6.72 -25.09 34.16
C PRO A 397 -7.57 -24.15 33.30
N ALA A 398 -8.65 -24.70 32.76
CA ALA A 398 -9.65 -23.96 32.00
C ALA A 398 -10.30 -22.84 32.83
N VAL A 399 -10.51 -21.68 32.21
CA VAL A 399 -11.42 -20.64 32.73
C VAL A 399 -12.79 -20.87 32.11
N GLU A 400 -13.84 -21.01 32.92
CA GLU A 400 -15.22 -21.21 32.42
C GLU A 400 -15.36 -22.39 31.42
N GLN A 401 -14.58 -23.46 31.64
CA GLN A 401 -14.45 -24.65 30.75
C GLN A 401 -13.74 -24.40 29.40
N VAL A 402 -13.18 -23.20 29.18
CA VAL A 402 -12.38 -22.84 27.99
C VAL A 402 -10.89 -23.02 28.28
N GLN A 403 -10.19 -23.74 27.40
CA GLN A 403 -8.75 -24.03 27.46
C GLN A 403 -7.88 -23.13 26.53
N ASP A 404 -8.51 -22.29 25.70
CA ASP A 404 -7.84 -21.35 24.78
C ASP A 404 -7.37 -20.09 25.53
N LEU A 405 -6.45 -20.30 26.48
CA LEU A 405 -5.76 -19.29 27.28
C LEU A 405 -4.48 -18.84 26.56
N VAL A 406 -4.19 -17.54 26.63
CA VAL A 406 -2.95 -16.92 26.12
C VAL A 406 -2.30 -16.13 27.25
N PRO A 407 -1.27 -16.67 27.93
CA PRO A 407 -0.46 -15.91 28.88
C PRO A 407 0.22 -14.70 28.25
N TYR A 408 0.31 -13.59 28.97
CA TYR A 408 1.05 -12.39 28.54
C TYR A 408 2.06 -11.87 29.59
N ALA A 409 1.93 -12.27 30.86
CA ALA A 409 2.86 -11.93 31.93
C ALA A 409 2.88 -13.00 33.04
N ILE A 410 4.00 -13.08 33.77
CA ILE A 410 4.23 -14.00 34.89
C ILE A 410 5.02 -13.26 35.99
N ASN A 411 4.65 -13.41 37.26
CA ASN A 411 5.34 -12.79 38.40
C ASN A 411 6.40 -13.73 39.02
N SER A 412 7.12 -13.28 40.06
CA SER A 412 8.19 -14.08 40.68
C SER A 412 7.71 -15.28 41.50
N GLY A 413 6.42 -15.32 41.86
CA GLY A 413 5.74 -16.48 42.45
C GLY A 413 5.20 -17.48 41.42
N GLY A 414 5.32 -17.17 40.12
CA GLY A 414 4.79 -17.98 39.03
C GLY A 414 3.31 -17.74 38.72
N ASP A 415 2.66 -16.76 39.36
CA ASP A 415 1.29 -16.37 39.01
C ASP A 415 1.28 -15.78 37.60
N ILE A 416 0.29 -16.16 36.78
CA ILE A 416 0.21 -15.76 35.37
C ILE A 416 -1.00 -14.87 35.15
N ALA A 417 -0.86 -13.88 34.27
CA ALA A 417 -1.98 -13.11 33.74
C ALA A 417 -1.95 -13.13 32.20
N GLY A 418 -3.14 -13.14 31.58
CA GLY A 418 -3.28 -13.18 30.12
C GLY A 418 -4.69 -12.87 29.64
N SER A 419 -5.05 -13.38 28.45
CA SER A 419 -6.42 -13.40 27.94
C SER A 419 -6.93 -14.82 27.68
N VAL A 420 -8.25 -15.01 27.71
CA VAL A 420 -8.94 -16.25 27.36
C VAL A 420 -10.08 -15.94 26.40
N THR A 421 -10.22 -16.73 25.34
CA THR A 421 -11.21 -16.46 24.26
C THR A 421 -12.51 -17.22 24.52
N ILE A 422 -13.46 -16.60 25.20
CA ILE A 422 -14.69 -17.24 25.65
C ILE A 422 -15.81 -17.04 24.60
N PRO A 423 -16.57 -18.09 24.21
CA PRO A 423 -17.71 -17.93 23.32
C PRO A 423 -18.81 -17.07 23.96
N HIS A 424 -19.25 -16.04 23.24
CA HIS A 424 -20.42 -15.24 23.62
C HIS A 424 -21.68 -15.77 22.89
N THR A 425 -22.84 -15.11 23.05
CA THR A 425 -24.06 -15.50 22.32
C THR A 425 -23.92 -15.23 20.82
N GLY A 426 -24.18 -16.26 20.00
CA GLY A 426 -24.01 -16.20 18.54
C GLY A 426 -22.63 -16.68 18.10
N ASP A 427 -22.14 -16.18 16.96
CA ASP A 427 -20.79 -16.49 16.45
C ASP A 427 -19.69 -15.60 17.05
N GLN A 428 -20.04 -14.63 17.91
CA GLN A 428 -19.07 -13.74 18.53
C GLN A 428 -18.28 -14.45 19.64
N ARG A 429 -16.96 -14.28 19.60
CA ARG A 429 -16.02 -14.66 20.66
C ARG A 429 -15.49 -13.39 21.28
N THR A 430 -15.45 -13.34 22.60
CA THR A 430 -14.92 -12.17 23.33
C THR A 430 -13.70 -12.60 24.13
N ALA A 431 -12.60 -11.86 23.99
CA ALA A 431 -11.45 -12.04 24.86
C ALA A 431 -11.78 -11.48 26.25
N HIS A 432 -11.37 -12.19 27.30
CA HIS A 432 -11.46 -11.71 28.68
C HIS A 432 -10.13 -11.91 29.41
N ALA A 433 -9.82 -11.04 30.36
CA ALA A 433 -8.60 -11.18 31.14
C ALA A 433 -8.71 -12.36 32.11
N PHE A 434 -7.62 -13.11 32.30
CA PHE A 434 -7.54 -14.14 33.33
C PHE A 434 -6.36 -13.92 34.29
N PHE A 435 -6.55 -14.41 35.52
CA PHE A 435 -5.53 -14.60 36.53
C PHE A 435 -5.35 -16.08 36.80
N TYR A 436 -4.11 -16.50 37.00
CA TYR A 436 -3.76 -17.84 37.43
C TYR A 436 -3.02 -17.76 38.76
N ASP A 437 -3.65 -18.28 39.81
CA ASP A 437 -3.02 -18.40 41.12
C ASP A 437 -2.07 -19.61 41.10
N ALA A 438 -0.76 -19.36 41.18
CA ALA A 438 0.23 -20.42 41.15
C ALA A 438 0.24 -21.30 42.41
N THR A 439 -0.24 -20.75 43.54
CA THR A 439 -0.29 -21.39 44.86
C THR A 439 -1.56 -22.22 45.04
N ALA A 440 -2.71 -21.70 44.61
CA ALA A 440 -3.97 -22.45 44.60
C ALA A 440 -4.07 -23.42 43.40
N GLY A 441 -3.30 -23.16 42.33
CA GLY A 441 -3.29 -23.96 41.11
C GLY A 441 -4.53 -23.74 40.23
N THR A 442 -5.18 -22.58 40.31
CA THR A 442 -6.50 -22.30 39.71
C THR A 442 -6.48 -21.08 38.79
N SER A 443 -7.13 -21.18 37.62
CA SER A 443 -7.37 -20.05 36.71
C SER A 443 -8.76 -19.43 36.95
N THR A 444 -8.88 -18.10 36.91
CA THR A 444 -10.14 -17.37 37.02
C THR A 444 -10.22 -16.22 36.03
N ARG A 445 -11.42 -15.92 35.50
CA ARG A 445 -11.69 -14.64 34.84
C ARG A 445 -11.47 -13.51 35.84
N ILE A 446 -10.86 -12.42 35.39
CA ILE A 446 -10.71 -11.17 36.13
C ILE A 446 -11.07 -9.99 35.22
N GLY A 447 -11.17 -8.79 35.79
CA GLY A 447 -11.25 -7.58 34.99
C GLY A 447 -12.59 -7.28 34.32
N ASP A 448 -13.64 -8.02 34.62
CA ASP A 448 -14.96 -7.80 34.03
C ASP A 448 -15.52 -6.42 34.44
N ASP A 449 -15.54 -5.49 33.49
CA ASP A 449 -16.09 -4.13 33.59
C ASP A 449 -17.43 -4.01 32.82
N GLY A 450 -17.95 -5.14 32.32
CA GLY A 450 -19.14 -5.22 31.47
C GLY A 450 -18.89 -5.01 29.98
N THR A 451 -17.65 -4.87 29.52
CA THR A 451 -17.33 -4.76 28.08
C THR A 451 -16.90 -6.10 27.44
N TYR A 452 -16.47 -6.04 26.18
CA TYR A 452 -15.98 -7.17 25.40
C TYR A 452 -14.55 -6.89 24.93
N ASP A 453 -13.75 -7.95 24.81
CA ASP A 453 -12.33 -7.90 24.43
C ASP A 453 -11.44 -7.18 25.45
N GLN A 454 -11.01 -7.96 26.44
CA GLN A 454 -10.16 -7.57 27.56
C GLN A 454 -8.90 -8.44 27.62
N ALA A 455 -7.76 -7.86 27.99
CA ALA A 455 -6.50 -8.59 28.15
C ALA A 455 -5.65 -8.05 29.29
N ALA A 456 -5.04 -8.95 30.07
CA ALA A 456 -3.99 -8.56 31.00
C ALA A 456 -2.68 -8.25 30.26
N THR A 457 -2.01 -7.17 30.64
CA THR A 457 -0.80 -6.63 29.97
C THR A 457 0.45 -6.69 30.86
N GLY A 458 0.27 -6.89 32.17
CA GLY A 458 1.33 -7.11 33.13
C GLY A 458 0.79 -7.57 34.49
N ILE A 459 1.60 -8.29 35.25
CA ILE A 459 1.34 -8.70 36.65
C ILE A 459 2.59 -8.40 37.48
N ASN A 460 2.42 -8.02 38.76
CA ASN A 460 3.53 -7.89 39.71
C ASN A 460 3.44 -8.89 40.88
N ASP A 461 4.46 -8.88 41.73
CA ASP A 461 4.59 -9.78 42.88
C ASP A 461 3.58 -9.47 44.00
N ALA A 462 2.95 -8.29 43.98
CA ALA A 462 1.80 -7.95 44.83
C ALA A 462 0.46 -8.48 44.27
N ARG A 463 0.50 -9.27 43.19
CA ARG A 463 -0.67 -9.82 42.47
C ARG A 463 -1.63 -8.75 41.92
N GLN A 464 -1.11 -7.56 41.67
CA GLN A 464 -1.81 -6.52 40.92
C GLN A 464 -1.61 -6.78 39.42
N VAL A 465 -2.67 -6.60 38.63
CA VAL A 465 -2.69 -6.87 37.19
C VAL A 465 -3.11 -5.60 36.44
N SER A 466 -2.36 -5.21 35.42
CA SER A 466 -2.78 -4.16 34.47
C SER A 466 -3.61 -4.79 33.36
N ILE A 467 -4.80 -4.25 33.10
CA ILE A 467 -5.77 -4.78 32.14
C ILE A 467 -6.15 -3.67 31.16
N ILE A 468 -6.09 -3.97 29.86
CA ILE A 468 -6.76 -3.17 28.83
C ILE A 468 -8.14 -3.79 28.58
N THR A 469 -9.18 -2.95 28.47
CA THR A 469 -10.52 -3.34 28.02
C THR A 469 -10.92 -2.49 26.84
N MET A 470 -11.51 -3.12 25.81
CA MET A 470 -12.11 -2.41 24.68
C MET A 470 -13.62 -2.32 24.89
N GLY A 471 -14.29 -1.40 24.20
CA GLY A 471 -15.73 -1.20 24.35
C GLY A 471 -16.30 -0.38 23.20
N SER A 472 -17.62 -0.41 23.04
CA SER A 472 -18.33 0.35 21.99
C SER A 472 -18.24 1.88 22.17
N ASP A 473 -17.81 2.34 23.34
CA ASP A 473 -17.59 3.73 23.72
C ASP A 473 -16.09 4.07 23.98
N GLY A 474 -15.16 3.17 23.65
CA GLY A 474 -13.71 3.42 23.68
C GLY A 474 -12.89 2.43 24.51
N GLU A 475 -11.57 2.54 24.39
CA GLU A 475 -10.59 1.76 25.17
C GLU A 475 -10.44 2.31 26.60
N ARG A 476 -10.11 1.42 27.54
CA ARG A 476 -9.86 1.72 28.96
C ARG A 476 -8.67 0.93 29.46
N VAL A 477 -8.03 1.44 30.52
CA VAL A 477 -7.02 0.71 31.30
C VAL A 477 -7.41 0.69 32.76
N TYR A 478 -7.27 -0.47 33.38
CA TYR A 478 -7.54 -0.72 34.80
C TYR A 478 -6.34 -1.37 35.48
N ARG A 479 -6.20 -1.12 36.79
CA ARG A 479 -5.47 -2.01 37.70
C ARG A 479 -6.47 -2.88 38.45
N TRP A 480 -6.37 -4.20 38.27
CA TRP A 480 -7.09 -5.19 39.06
C TRP A 480 -6.26 -5.63 40.25
N GLU A 481 -6.91 -5.76 41.41
CA GLU A 481 -6.26 -6.15 42.67
C GLU A 481 -7.31 -6.78 43.61
N ALA A 482 -7.07 -8.02 44.06
CA ALA A 482 -7.93 -8.72 45.03
C ALA A 482 -9.45 -8.73 44.68
N GLY A 483 -9.81 -8.73 43.39
CA GLY A 483 -11.19 -8.69 42.91
C GLY A 483 -11.75 -7.29 42.64
N ALA A 484 -11.06 -6.22 43.04
CA ALA A 484 -11.44 -4.84 42.75
C ALA A 484 -10.80 -4.33 41.45
N LEU A 485 -11.45 -3.37 40.79
CA LEU A 485 -10.93 -2.64 39.64
C LEU A 485 -10.74 -1.16 39.97
N THR A 486 -9.53 -0.65 39.71
CA THR A 486 -9.21 0.79 39.78
C THR A 486 -9.00 1.31 38.36
N LEU A 487 -9.76 2.34 37.94
CA LEU A 487 -9.60 2.96 36.62
C LEU A 487 -8.29 3.75 36.57
N VAL A 488 -7.48 3.48 35.55
CA VAL A 488 -6.18 4.12 35.28
C VAL A 488 -6.35 5.17 34.18
N VAL A 489 -6.96 4.77 33.05
CA VAL A 489 -7.26 5.59 31.87
C VAL A 489 -8.64 5.18 31.35
N GLY A 490 -9.47 6.13 30.92
CA GLY A 490 -10.84 5.86 30.45
C GLY A 490 -11.28 6.72 29.26
N THR A 491 -12.57 6.66 28.92
CA THR A 491 -13.19 7.09 27.63
C THR A 491 -13.09 8.57 27.24
N GLN A 492 -12.34 9.39 27.97
CA GLN A 492 -11.87 10.71 27.49
C GLN A 492 -10.72 10.61 26.48
N TYR A 493 -10.10 9.43 26.35
CA TYR A 493 -9.12 9.10 25.31
C TYR A 493 -9.77 8.23 24.23
N TYR A 494 -9.39 8.45 22.97
CA TYR A 494 -9.86 7.68 21.82
C TYR A 494 -9.19 6.30 21.75
N MET A 495 -7.94 6.22 22.21
CA MET A 495 -7.19 4.98 22.43
C MET A 495 -6.44 5.05 23.77
N ALA A 496 -6.33 3.92 24.45
CA ALA A 496 -5.75 3.77 25.79
C ALA A 496 -5.06 2.40 25.91
N GLY A 497 -3.83 2.33 25.43
CA GLY A 497 -2.96 1.15 25.56
C GLY A 497 -2.34 1.01 26.95
N SER A 498 -2.04 -0.22 27.34
CA SER A 498 -1.29 -0.57 28.55
C SER A 498 -0.14 -1.51 28.19
N SER A 499 1.07 -1.13 28.55
CA SER A 499 2.30 -1.88 28.25
C SER A 499 2.79 -2.70 29.45
N GLY A 500 2.32 -2.37 30.66
CA GLY A 500 2.45 -3.23 31.84
C GLY A 500 2.33 -2.50 33.18
N ILE A 501 2.79 -3.18 34.23
CA ILE A 501 2.77 -2.73 35.64
C ILE A 501 4.13 -2.96 36.28
N ASP A 502 4.58 -2.08 37.18
CA ASP A 502 5.82 -2.26 37.95
C ASP A 502 5.61 -2.90 39.33
N ALA A 503 6.71 -3.16 40.05
CA ALA A 503 6.71 -3.72 41.39
C ALA A 503 6.11 -2.82 42.49
N LYS A 504 5.78 -1.56 42.19
CA LYS A 504 5.08 -0.63 43.10
C LYS A 504 3.57 -0.58 42.84
N GLY A 505 3.13 -1.14 41.72
CA GLY A 505 1.73 -1.07 41.26
C GLY A 505 1.44 0.10 40.33
N ASN A 506 2.47 0.74 39.78
CA ASN A 506 2.33 1.80 38.78
C ASN A 506 2.05 1.18 37.41
N VAL A 507 1.12 1.74 36.66
CA VAL A 507 0.72 1.25 35.32
C VAL A 507 1.29 2.18 34.24
N TYR A 508 1.86 1.58 33.19
CA TYR A 508 2.54 2.27 32.09
C TYR A 508 1.86 1.95 30.76
N GLY A 509 1.79 2.92 29.86
CA GLY A 509 1.23 2.73 28.53
C GLY A 509 1.18 3.99 27.69
N VAL A 510 0.45 3.93 26.57
CA VAL A 510 0.27 5.05 25.65
C VAL A 510 -1.21 5.34 25.41
N ASN A 511 -1.59 6.61 25.31
CA ASN A 511 -2.97 7.05 25.09
C ASN A 511 -3.05 8.16 24.03
N MET A 512 -4.20 8.28 23.38
CA MET A 512 -4.45 9.27 22.32
C MET A 512 -5.72 10.07 22.64
N VAL A 513 -5.62 11.39 22.75
CA VAL A 513 -6.79 12.30 22.75
C VAL A 513 -6.98 12.77 21.32
N TYR A 514 -8.12 12.52 20.68
CA TYR A 514 -8.36 13.09 19.35
C TYR A 514 -8.43 14.64 19.42
N PRO A 515 -7.76 15.41 18.54
CA PRO A 515 -7.01 15.02 17.34
C PRO A 515 -5.47 14.96 17.54
N ASN A 516 -5.01 14.94 18.78
CA ASN A 516 -3.59 14.96 19.17
C ASN A 516 -2.90 13.61 18.92
N PRO A 517 -1.56 13.57 18.88
CA PRO A 517 -0.78 12.33 18.79
C PRO A 517 -0.97 11.37 19.99
N PHE A 518 -0.28 10.22 19.93
CA PHE A 518 -0.07 9.37 21.10
C PHE A 518 0.87 10.04 22.11
N HIS A 519 0.49 9.94 23.39
CA HIS A 519 1.27 10.34 24.55
C HIS A 519 1.64 9.08 25.35
N ALA A 520 2.80 9.07 25.99
CA ALA A 520 3.20 8.06 26.96
C ALA A 520 2.84 8.51 28.38
N TYR A 521 2.35 7.59 29.21
CA TYR A 521 1.97 7.89 30.59
C TYR A 521 2.53 6.88 31.59
N VAL A 522 2.63 7.35 32.84
CA VAL A 522 2.66 6.51 34.03
C VAL A 522 1.48 6.90 34.92
N TRP A 523 0.90 5.92 35.60
CA TRP A 523 -0.09 6.13 36.64
C TRP A 523 0.38 5.49 37.94
N ASP A 524 0.47 6.27 39.02
CA ASP A 524 0.90 5.83 40.37
C ASP A 524 -0.24 5.87 41.42
N GLY A 525 -1.46 6.08 40.93
CA GLY A 525 -2.59 6.64 41.68
C GLY A 525 -3.06 7.96 41.05
N THR A 526 -2.12 8.76 40.51
CA THR A 526 -2.38 9.93 39.65
C THR A 526 -1.84 9.65 38.24
N LEU A 527 -2.50 10.18 37.20
CA LEU A 527 -2.04 10.04 35.81
C LEU A 527 -1.02 11.13 35.46
N HIS A 528 0.15 10.73 34.95
CA HIS A 528 1.25 11.60 34.57
C HIS A 528 1.66 11.38 33.11
N ASP A 529 1.60 12.42 32.29
CA ASP A 529 2.11 12.43 30.92
C ASP A 529 3.65 12.56 30.93
N LEU A 530 4.32 11.51 30.44
CA LEU A 530 5.78 11.42 30.29
C LEU A 530 6.28 12.13 29.02
N SER A 531 5.37 12.33 28.06
CA SER A 531 5.66 12.78 26.69
C SER A 531 5.38 14.27 26.43
N ALA A 532 4.78 14.98 27.40
CA ALA A 532 4.27 16.36 27.31
C ALA A 532 5.22 17.41 26.68
N ASN A 533 6.54 17.20 26.76
CA ASN A 533 7.56 18.14 26.27
C ASN A 533 8.43 17.58 25.12
N VAL A 534 8.15 16.36 24.63
CA VAL A 534 9.16 15.57 23.88
C VAL A 534 8.68 15.02 22.54
N GLY A 535 7.37 14.81 22.33
CA GLY A 535 6.82 14.43 21.02
C GLY A 535 5.97 13.16 21.06
N VAL A 536 5.80 12.53 19.89
CA VAL A 536 4.87 11.40 19.70
C VAL A 536 5.51 10.10 20.18
N SER A 537 5.23 9.71 21.42
CA SER A 537 5.63 8.40 21.93
C SER A 537 4.65 7.32 21.47
N THR A 538 5.17 6.19 20.98
CA THR A 538 4.37 5.06 20.48
C THR A 538 4.40 3.82 21.38
N ASP A 539 5.34 3.74 22.32
CA ASP A 539 5.31 2.76 23.43
C ASP A 539 6.11 3.30 24.63
N VAL A 540 5.84 2.80 25.84
CA VAL A 540 6.66 2.98 27.05
C VAL A 540 6.59 1.71 27.90
N MET A 541 7.74 1.08 28.17
CA MET A 541 7.81 -0.11 29.01
C MET A 541 7.84 0.28 30.51
N PRO A 542 7.34 -0.58 31.43
CA PRO A 542 7.65 -0.48 32.85
C PRO A 542 9.18 -0.43 33.09
N PRO A 543 9.65 0.25 34.14
CA PRO A 543 11.07 0.45 34.38
C PRO A 543 11.80 -0.85 34.72
N ASP A 544 13.07 -0.94 34.29
CA ASP A 544 13.93 -2.08 34.60
C ASP A 544 14.34 -2.12 36.11
N LEU A 545 15.04 -3.18 36.52
CA LEU A 545 15.55 -3.32 37.90
C LEU A 545 16.54 -2.22 38.32
N THR A 546 17.05 -1.41 37.40
CA THR A 546 17.89 -0.23 37.68
C THR A 546 17.06 1.07 37.80
N GLY A 547 15.74 0.98 37.58
CA GLY A 547 14.80 2.10 37.61
C GLY A 547 14.76 2.91 36.33
N ARG A 548 15.35 2.43 35.23
CA ARG A 548 15.42 3.15 33.96
C ARG A 548 14.19 2.85 33.11
N LEU A 549 13.60 3.90 32.55
CA LEU A 549 12.34 3.87 31.81
C LEU A 549 12.62 4.14 30.33
N TYR A 550 12.14 3.28 29.44
CA TYR A 550 12.40 3.36 28.00
C TYR A 550 11.09 3.24 27.20
N GLY A 551 11.14 3.66 25.95
CA GLY A 551 10.01 3.58 25.03
C GLY A 551 10.41 3.79 23.58
N THR A 552 9.42 3.87 22.71
CA THR A 552 9.62 4.21 21.29
C THR A 552 8.99 5.55 20.97
N MET A 553 9.67 6.37 20.15
CA MET A 553 9.21 7.71 19.77
C MET A 553 9.31 7.90 18.26
N LYS A 554 8.30 8.51 17.65
CA LYS A 554 8.28 8.77 16.20
C LYS A 554 8.99 10.08 15.86
N MET A 555 10.11 9.96 15.15
CA MET A 555 10.88 11.08 14.60
C MET A 555 10.61 11.26 13.10
N GLY A 556 11.32 12.17 12.45
CA GLY A 556 11.16 12.47 11.01
C GLY A 556 11.73 11.40 10.08
N ASP A 557 12.65 10.59 10.59
CA ASP A 557 13.46 9.59 9.90
C ASP A 557 13.16 8.13 10.31
N GLY A 558 12.35 7.92 11.36
CA GLY A 558 11.88 6.59 11.76
C GLY A 558 11.26 6.55 13.16
N TYR A 559 11.17 5.36 13.74
CA TYR A 559 10.93 5.20 15.17
C TYR A 559 12.28 5.10 15.89
N HIS A 560 12.46 5.88 16.95
CA HIS A 560 13.66 5.91 17.77
C HIS A 560 13.45 5.12 19.06
N LEU A 561 14.53 4.49 19.56
CA LEU A 561 14.59 4.02 20.94
C LEU A 561 14.96 5.20 21.84
N ILE A 562 14.17 5.45 22.89
CA ILE A 562 14.41 6.51 23.85
C ILE A 562 14.43 6.01 25.29
N GLU A 563 15.17 6.71 26.15
CA GLU A 563 15.09 6.61 27.61
C GLU A 563 14.51 7.91 28.16
N TYR A 564 13.52 7.81 29.04
CA TYR A 564 12.93 8.95 29.74
C TYR A 564 13.87 9.41 30.88
N VAL A 565 14.29 10.68 30.84
CA VAL A 565 15.26 11.25 31.78
C VAL A 565 14.74 12.59 32.31
N GLY A 566 14.19 12.58 33.51
CA GLY A 566 13.58 13.77 34.12
C GLY A 566 12.32 14.20 33.36
N THR A 567 12.32 15.43 32.85
CA THR A 567 11.24 15.98 32.00
C THR A 567 11.54 15.92 30.49
N GLY A 568 12.57 15.17 30.11
CA GLY A 568 13.03 15.01 28.73
C GLY A 568 13.38 13.56 28.42
N PHE A 569 14.09 13.34 27.32
CA PHE A 569 14.54 12.01 26.89
C PHE A 569 16.02 12.02 26.48
N ARG A 570 16.64 10.85 26.52
CA ARG A 570 17.87 10.52 25.81
C ARG A 570 17.51 9.68 24.59
N ASP A 571 17.97 10.14 23.43
CA ASP A 571 17.79 9.45 22.16
C ASP A 571 18.94 8.46 21.91
N TYR A 572 18.63 7.28 21.38
CA TYR A 572 19.58 6.27 20.93
C TYR A 572 19.57 6.05 19.40
N GLY A 573 18.76 6.83 18.65
CA GLY A 573 18.67 6.83 17.19
C GLY A 573 17.59 5.88 16.64
N VAL A 574 17.39 5.92 15.32
CA VAL A 574 16.50 5.00 14.58
C VAL A 574 17.00 3.55 14.66
N PRO A 575 16.18 2.58 15.10
CA PRO A 575 16.49 1.17 14.92
C PRO A 575 15.44 0.41 14.10
N PHE A 576 14.25 0.99 13.86
CA PHE A 576 13.09 0.27 13.32
C PHE A 576 12.26 1.09 12.33
N SER A 577 11.77 0.42 11.29
CA SER A 577 10.67 0.90 10.42
C SER A 577 9.28 0.64 11.03
N GLY A 578 9.18 -0.32 11.95
CA GLY A 578 7.97 -0.66 12.71
C GLY A 578 8.31 -1.59 13.86
N PHE A 579 7.53 -1.55 14.94
CA PHE A 579 7.84 -2.19 16.21
C PHE A 579 6.67 -3.06 16.69
N THR A 580 6.95 -4.28 17.15
CA THR A 580 6.00 -5.10 17.92
C THR A 580 6.62 -5.57 19.23
N GLY A 581 6.07 -5.04 20.33
CA GLY A 581 6.09 -5.57 21.70
C GLY A 581 7.44 -6.03 22.25
N GLY A 582 8.09 -5.18 23.03
CA GLY A 582 9.26 -5.54 23.84
C GLY A 582 8.99 -5.56 25.34
N ARG A 583 9.70 -6.41 26.07
CA ARG A 583 9.92 -6.26 27.51
C ARG A 583 11.42 -6.09 27.79
N ILE A 584 11.74 -5.50 28.94
CA ILE A 584 13.12 -5.20 29.33
C ILE A 584 13.49 -6.05 30.55
N GLY A 585 14.63 -6.75 30.46
CA GLY A 585 15.21 -7.50 31.57
C GLY A 585 16.71 -7.28 31.62
N GLY A 586 17.26 -6.86 32.77
CA GLY A 586 18.72 -6.87 33.01
C GLY A 586 19.55 -5.93 32.14
N GLY A 587 18.94 -4.91 31.54
CA GLY A 587 19.60 -4.08 30.52
C GLY A 587 19.53 -4.66 29.10
N VAL A 588 18.65 -5.63 28.85
CA VAL A 588 18.36 -6.16 27.51
C VAL A 588 16.95 -5.78 27.11
N MET A 589 16.77 -5.20 25.92
CA MET A 589 15.49 -5.01 25.26
C MET A 589 15.34 -6.04 24.13
N VAL A 590 14.15 -6.62 23.99
CA VAL A 590 13.82 -7.57 22.92
C VAL A 590 12.57 -7.13 22.16
N GLY A 591 12.32 -7.74 21.00
CA GLY A 591 11.07 -7.56 20.25
C GLY A 591 11.19 -8.09 18.82
N ALA A 592 10.27 -7.68 17.95
CA ALA A 592 10.37 -7.93 16.51
C ALA A 592 10.10 -6.67 15.67
N THR A 593 10.69 -6.66 14.47
CA THR A 593 10.50 -5.64 13.41
C THR A 593 10.20 -6.36 12.10
N ASP A 594 9.40 -5.75 11.21
CA ASP A 594 9.21 -6.21 9.83
C ASP A 594 9.85 -5.21 8.87
N PRO A 595 11.12 -5.41 8.48
CA PRO A 595 11.75 -4.63 7.44
C PRO A 595 11.15 -5.04 6.08
N LEU A 596 10.27 -4.18 5.55
CA LEU A 596 9.70 -4.24 4.19
C LEU A 596 8.60 -5.29 3.93
N PHE A 597 7.72 -5.54 4.92
CA PHE A 597 6.49 -6.35 4.76
C PHE A 597 6.73 -7.81 4.31
N MET A 598 7.81 -8.44 4.76
CA MET A 598 8.23 -9.76 4.26
C MET A 598 8.68 -10.77 5.31
N ALA A 599 9.14 -10.34 6.51
CA ALA A 599 9.42 -11.26 7.61
C ALA A 599 9.63 -10.53 8.94
N LEU A 600 8.91 -10.97 9.99
CA LEU A 600 9.27 -10.65 11.38
C LEU A 600 10.71 -11.11 11.66
N THR A 601 11.56 -10.14 11.99
CA THR A 601 12.95 -10.35 12.40
C THR A 601 13.05 -9.96 13.86
N ALA A 602 13.34 -10.94 14.72
CA ALA A 602 13.48 -10.72 16.15
C ALA A 602 14.86 -10.14 16.48
N TYR A 603 14.92 -9.25 17.47
CA TYR A 603 16.16 -8.56 17.85
C TYR A 603 16.36 -8.55 19.37
N VAL A 604 17.62 -8.37 19.76
CA VAL A 604 18.11 -8.22 21.13
C VAL A 604 19.04 -7.01 21.15
N TYR A 605 18.70 -6.00 21.95
CA TYR A 605 19.49 -4.78 22.11
C TYR A 605 20.03 -4.68 23.53
N ASP A 606 21.35 -4.58 23.65
CA ASP A 606 22.05 -4.34 24.92
C ASP A 606 21.98 -2.85 25.27
N LEU A 607 21.19 -2.50 26.28
CA LEU A 607 21.06 -1.14 26.78
C LEU A 607 22.31 -0.75 27.59
N PRO A 608 22.76 0.52 27.55
CA PRO A 608 22.21 1.62 26.76
C PRO A 608 22.81 1.76 25.35
N ASN A 609 24.02 1.26 25.10
CA ASN A 609 24.82 1.60 23.91
C ASN A 609 25.45 0.37 23.23
N GLY A 610 24.94 -0.84 23.49
CA GLY A 610 25.46 -2.05 22.88
C GLY A 610 24.97 -2.24 21.43
N PRO A 611 25.46 -3.27 20.73
CA PRO A 611 25.05 -3.54 19.37
C PRO A 611 23.60 -4.07 19.30
N PHE A 612 22.88 -3.71 18.24
CA PHE A 612 21.74 -4.51 17.82
C PHE A 612 22.23 -5.89 17.41
N ARG A 613 21.92 -6.91 18.21
CA ARG A 613 22.03 -8.30 17.81
C ARG A 613 20.69 -8.70 17.20
N VAL A 614 20.67 -9.08 15.93
CA VAL A 614 19.71 -10.10 15.47
C VAL A 614 20.36 -11.43 15.84
N PRO A 615 19.91 -12.14 16.89
CA PRO A 615 20.52 -13.40 17.23
C PRO A 615 20.32 -14.39 16.08
N LEU A 616 21.37 -15.12 15.75
CA LEU A 616 21.33 -16.38 14.99
C LEU A 616 20.99 -16.29 13.49
N GLY A 617 20.82 -15.08 12.94
CA GLY A 617 20.42 -14.90 11.53
C GLY A 617 19.02 -15.43 11.23
N ILE A 618 18.19 -15.59 12.27
CA ILE A 618 16.79 -15.99 12.17
C ILE A 618 16.00 -14.95 11.37
N ARG A 619 15.41 -15.37 10.26
CA ARG A 619 14.19 -14.74 9.72
C ARG A 619 12.97 -15.52 10.21
N ALA A 620 11.86 -14.83 10.43
CA ALA A 620 10.58 -15.34 10.94
C ALA A 620 10.62 -15.81 12.41
N ALA A 621 11.00 -14.93 13.32
CA ALA A 621 10.76 -15.12 14.77
C ALA A 621 10.17 -13.87 15.43
N GLN A 622 9.60 -14.08 16.60
CA GLN A 622 9.06 -13.07 17.49
C GLN A 622 9.54 -13.37 18.92
N PHE A 623 10.43 -12.53 19.47
CA PHE A 623 10.70 -12.55 20.91
C PHE A 623 9.61 -11.78 21.64
N SER A 624 9.23 -12.27 22.82
CA SER A 624 8.05 -11.80 23.57
C SER A 624 8.42 -11.23 24.94
N ALA A 625 9.45 -11.78 25.59
CA ALA A 625 9.89 -11.34 26.92
C ALA A 625 11.37 -11.69 27.17
N ALA A 626 11.97 -11.03 28.16
CA ALA A 626 13.30 -11.31 28.67
C ALA A 626 13.35 -11.11 30.19
N ASN A 627 14.24 -11.83 30.88
CA ASN A 627 14.51 -11.65 32.32
C ASN A 627 15.86 -10.94 32.57
N ALA A 628 16.20 -10.66 33.82
CA ALA A 628 17.42 -9.93 34.19
C ALA A 628 18.73 -10.71 34.11
N LYS A 629 18.70 -12.00 33.71
CA LYS A 629 19.90 -12.76 33.29
C LYS A 629 20.22 -12.55 31.81
N GLY A 630 19.30 -11.97 31.05
CA GLY A 630 19.35 -11.93 29.59
C GLY A 630 18.81 -13.21 28.94
N ASP A 631 18.07 -14.06 29.67
CA ASP A 631 17.30 -15.13 29.05
C ASP A 631 16.13 -14.51 28.27
N VAL A 632 15.93 -14.90 27.01
CA VAL A 632 14.90 -14.36 26.11
C VAL A 632 13.97 -15.47 25.64
N VAL A 633 12.66 -15.24 25.66
CA VAL A 633 11.66 -16.22 25.20
C VAL A 633 10.81 -15.70 24.05
N GLY A 634 10.29 -16.61 23.21
CA GLY A 634 9.50 -16.24 22.06
C GLY A 634 8.87 -17.40 21.28
N ALA A 635 8.56 -17.11 20.02
CA ALA A 635 8.14 -18.07 19.01
C ALA A 635 9.03 -17.97 17.77
N LEU A 636 9.35 -19.12 17.16
CA LEU A 636 10.10 -19.26 15.92
C LEU A 636 9.23 -19.97 14.89
N HIS A 637 9.19 -19.46 13.65
CA HIS A 637 8.33 -19.96 12.57
C HIS A 637 9.18 -20.58 11.46
N ASP A 638 8.80 -21.76 10.96
CA ASP A 638 9.41 -22.38 9.78
C ASP A 638 8.87 -21.76 8.46
N GLY A 639 8.95 -20.42 8.37
CA GLY A 639 8.40 -19.62 7.28
C GLY A 639 6.95 -19.15 7.51
N ALA A 640 6.41 -18.41 6.54
CA ALA A 640 5.13 -17.67 6.68
C ALA A 640 3.90 -18.56 6.98
N SER A 641 3.96 -19.85 6.65
CA SER A 641 2.91 -20.85 6.94
C SER A 641 3.48 -22.12 7.61
N GLY A 642 4.68 -22.04 8.19
CA GLY A 642 5.29 -23.17 8.89
C GLY A 642 4.67 -23.42 10.27
N PRO A 643 4.97 -24.57 10.91
CA PRO A 643 4.76 -24.72 12.35
C PRO A 643 5.50 -23.61 13.11
N ARG A 644 5.00 -23.33 14.32
CA ARG A 644 5.65 -22.43 15.28
C ARG A 644 6.17 -23.26 16.46
N HIS A 645 7.33 -22.89 16.96
CA HIS A 645 8.01 -23.53 18.08
C HIS A 645 8.25 -22.51 19.19
N ALA A 646 7.91 -22.86 20.43
CA ALA A 646 8.26 -22.07 21.60
C ALA A 646 9.77 -22.19 21.86
N ILE A 647 10.44 -21.05 22.00
CA ILE A 647 11.90 -20.99 22.11
C ILE A 647 12.36 -20.22 23.35
N LEU A 648 13.52 -20.64 23.85
CA LEU A 648 14.33 -19.95 24.85
C LEU A 648 15.72 -19.70 24.27
N LEU A 649 16.22 -18.48 24.38
CA LEU A 649 17.54 -18.05 23.99
C LEU A 649 18.31 -17.63 25.24
N GLN A 650 19.48 -18.22 25.45
CA GLN A 650 20.41 -17.93 26.55
C GLN A 650 21.79 -17.59 25.98
N GLN A 651 22.75 -17.22 26.84
CA GLN A 651 24.12 -16.91 26.41
C GLN A 651 24.78 -18.07 25.64
N ASP A 652 24.49 -19.30 26.05
CA ASP A 652 25.08 -20.51 25.47
C ASP A 652 24.38 -20.98 24.18
N GLY A 653 23.12 -20.59 23.92
CA GLY A 653 22.43 -20.98 22.69
C GLY A 653 20.91 -20.83 22.65
N LEU A 654 20.31 -21.40 21.60
CA LEU A 654 18.87 -21.51 21.40
C LEU A 654 18.38 -22.90 21.80
N THR A 655 17.35 -22.95 22.63
CA THR A 655 16.65 -24.15 23.05
C THR A 655 15.23 -24.15 22.49
N ASP A 656 14.91 -25.21 21.76
CA ASP A 656 13.53 -25.59 21.47
C ASP A 656 12.89 -26.12 22.76
N LEU A 657 11.86 -25.43 23.26
CA LEU A 657 11.25 -25.80 24.53
C LEU A 657 10.44 -27.09 24.46
N THR A 658 9.87 -27.44 23.30
CA THR A 658 9.17 -28.72 23.09
C THR A 658 10.17 -29.87 23.18
N ALA A 659 11.32 -29.77 22.50
CA ALA A 659 12.38 -30.77 22.55
C ALA A 659 13.08 -30.88 23.92
N SER A 660 12.81 -29.95 24.85
CA SER A 660 13.29 -30.02 26.24
C SER A 660 12.37 -30.85 27.15
N LEU A 661 11.11 -31.10 26.76
CA LEU A 661 10.15 -31.83 27.57
C LEU A 661 10.34 -33.36 27.48
N ASN A 662 10.00 -34.05 28.56
CA ASN A 662 9.77 -35.50 28.58
C ASN A 662 8.27 -35.82 28.61
N ASP A 663 7.48 -35.12 27.79
CA ASP A 663 6.03 -35.33 27.66
C ASP A 663 5.59 -35.17 26.19
N PRO A 664 5.42 -36.28 25.45
CA PRO A 664 5.06 -36.24 24.03
C PRO A 664 3.58 -35.89 23.78
N SER A 665 2.78 -35.62 24.81
CA SER A 665 1.45 -35.04 24.62
C SER A 665 1.53 -33.57 24.16
N TRP A 666 2.64 -32.88 24.47
CA TRP A 666 2.81 -31.45 24.22
C TRP A 666 3.53 -31.13 22.90
N ASN A 667 3.07 -30.03 22.28
CA ASN A 667 3.76 -29.27 21.25
C ASN A 667 3.65 -27.78 21.61
N LEU A 668 4.75 -27.17 22.08
CA LEU A 668 4.76 -25.79 22.56
C LEU A 668 4.98 -24.84 21.37
N VAL A 669 4.07 -23.90 21.12
CA VAL A 669 4.09 -23.08 19.88
C VAL A 669 4.53 -21.63 20.09
N ALA A 670 4.38 -21.09 21.30
CA ALA A 670 4.92 -19.79 21.68
C ALA A 670 5.20 -19.73 23.19
N ALA A 671 6.38 -19.25 23.56
CA ALA A 671 6.64 -18.76 24.91
C ALA A 671 6.45 -17.23 24.91
N THR A 672 5.63 -16.73 25.85
CA THR A 672 5.15 -15.34 25.84
C THR A 672 5.62 -14.53 27.04
N ALA A 673 5.96 -15.18 28.16
CA ALA A 673 6.52 -14.51 29.33
C ALA A 673 7.53 -15.40 30.07
N ILE A 674 8.52 -14.77 30.72
CA ILE A 674 9.54 -15.42 31.56
C ILE A 674 9.75 -14.57 32.82
N ASN A 675 10.01 -15.21 33.97
CA ASN A 675 10.39 -14.51 35.21
C ASN A 675 11.88 -14.71 35.57
N GLU A 676 12.32 -14.03 36.63
CA GLU A 676 13.70 -14.09 37.13
C GLU A 676 14.11 -15.47 37.66
N GLN A 677 13.15 -16.30 38.05
CA GLN A 677 13.34 -17.69 38.45
C GLN A 677 13.62 -18.59 37.22
N GLY A 678 13.33 -18.11 36.00
CA GLY A 678 13.44 -18.90 34.77
C GLY A 678 12.19 -19.75 34.48
N GLN A 679 11.07 -19.48 35.16
CA GLN A 679 9.78 -20.07 34.80
C GLN A 679 9.23 -19.39 33.55
N ILE A 680 8.66 -20.17 32.64
CA ILE A 680 8.23 -19.71 31.31
C ILE A 680 6.74 -20.00 31.14
N ALA A 681 5.96 -18.97 30.82
CA ALA A 681 4.56 -19.09 30.46
C ALA A 681 4.36 -18.96 28.94
N GLY A 682 3.38 -19.69 28.40
CA GLY A 682 3.10 -19.67 26.97
C GLY A 682 1.89 -20.51 26.57
N CYS A 683 1.73 -20.73 25.27
CA CYS A 683 0.65 -21.54 24.71
C CYS A 683 1.18 -22.59 23.71
N GLY A 684 0.43 -23.68 23.62
CA GLY A 684 0.77 -24.87 22.85
C GLY A 684 -0.45 -25.69 22.50
N TYR A 685 -0.17 -26.89 21.99
CA TYR A 685 -1.15 -27.95 21.86
C TYR A 685 -0.78 -29.08 22.82
N LYS A 686 -1.77 -29.65 23.48
CA LYS A 686 -1.67 -30.86 24.29
C LYS A 686 -2.71 -31.86 23.82
N ASP A 687 -2.29 -33.07 23.47
CA ASP A 687 -3.14 -34.13 22.88
C ASP A 687 -3.97 -33.64 21.67
N GLY A 688 -3.43 -32.67 20.92
CA GLY A 688 -4.08 -32.02 19.76
C GLY A 688 -5.05 -30.88 20.10
N HIS A 689 -5.37 -30.65 21.38
CA HIS A 689 -6.19 -29.51 21.83
C HIS A 689 -5.31 -28.33 22.23
N ARG A 690 -5.82 -27.10 22.14
CA ARG A 690 -5.09 -25.91 22.63
C ARG A 690 -5.01 -25.90 24.15
N ALA A 691 -3.86 -25.53 24.70
CA ALA A 691 -3.64 -25.37 26.13
C ALA A 691 -2.57 -24.30 26.41
N ALA A 692 -2.71 -23.60 27.55
CA ALA A 692 -1.65 -22.78 28.10
C ALA A 692 -0.77 -23.60 29.06
N PHE A 693 0.51 -23.24 29.14
CA PHE A 693 1.49 -23.92 29.98
C PHE A 693 2.26 -22.96 30.89
N LEU A 694 2.74 -23.53 32.00
CA LEU A 694 3.80 -23.02 32.86
C LEU A 694 4.92 -24.05 32.89
N LEU A 695 6.10 -23.70 32.38
CA LEU A 695 7.33 -24.46 32.58
C LEU A 695 8.01 -23.98 33.85
N THR A 696 8.43 -24.90 34.72
CA THR A 696 9.25 -24.60 35.89
C THR A 696 10.55 -25.40 35.81
N PRO A 697 11.74 -24.75 35.94
CA PRO A 697 13.02 -25.44 35.90
C PRO A 697 13.13 -26.60 36.89
N GLY A 698 13.84 -27.65 36.50
CA GLY A 698 14.31 -28.70 37.40
C GLY A 698 15.39 -28.18 38.37
N HIS A 699 15.51 -28.84 39.53
CA HIS A 699 16.53 -28.59 40.56
C HIS A 699 17.28 -29.88 40.88
#